data_AF-A0A423XJT9-F1
#
_entry.id   AF-A0A423XJT9-F1
#
_cell.length_a   1.000
_cell.length_b   1.000
_cell.length_c   1.000
_cell.angle_alpha   90.00
_cell.angle_beta   90.00
_cell.angle_gamma   90.00
#
_symmetry.space_group_name_H-M   'P 1'
#
loop_
_entity.id
_entity.type
_entity.pdbx_description
1 polymer ?
#
loop_
_entity_poly.entity_id
_entity_poly.type
_entity_poly.pdbx_seq_one_letter_code
_entity_poly.pdbx_strand_id
1 'polypeptide(L)'
;MRLTVSSYVAALELRIEKLERRLTYARSRKASVALHEQDGPPAAEHPQDRKDSLANIRAAIHRKAERKRENSDVNALVSDFGYMSINATTRDFEPTLSNMTFARLMLAAVTNDPLSDPQTPGLPAKQTAHAIVHYYMINIYPLFPLFQETVLLSALDDMYQQDRNVSSTNKWLVFMVLAIGSMAQSRSNHDECYKNGVEFVSHALQFADRALQLGSVSQIQSLALFTQYSTLDPAHFDSWQLIGATCRAVVDLGFHQDPVTQGQTDRVALDKRRKTFYCVYALDRAISMVHARAFSFSDDSINVDLPAMSGIGRIASVAGTITGPQSHDPAILLFQLRRIQSHWYQTLIQSDPNQPIEGADGDTASFIWQVCQDMREWDESLPETLPIGIRELFNLELKYSYVYCLAPSARAPVMTAYGRVLIFEYAIAYLDHVYGIATHGSADPNPSFYTYHDALRVFFMGSQFMAVLRDAGDAILAGASVPVPLSLPGKAPPPPLPTRTSNEDNLTRSIRCLERVKVTLQKYGERWLDAQSLLQSFDTLSEGLIKDLKAKQQQAMGARASIGTSKDPVISELAPSSCIMRRFLVSEEEQVDILGMTEGYSARKHIASLLREAAIPAVHLDIHETDRDASDLPGAEALEMADPYAVWRVKSEYFCMGLDPGCVGLELSSRKLPANKLGFAELDQVLRLTRNNVLVRLTQDCGLHVHIDASALDLNEQRQFVCLYLITENVLFSLCHPSRRVSEWCCQVYDSSRLASKANDLIKKGGHVSDCGEWPLAKDVPARMHLMHRAIHDLDSEELRNGLMQSYVPDTRNALAMKIVGQGEYTFEFRHFQGSFDSALIQNWTRVCLGLVMAAKGLGHYRQPPASQLYDVFYRVSCRPEEEAWKCLLRVLDLGDIIPFWERMRSSYASSQDGGLDAHSELDPGAWGRVSQYLPRVD
;
A
#
# COMPACT_ATOMS: atom_id res chain seq x y z
N MET A 1 -17.26 20.70 -27.42
CA MET A 1 -16.82 21.59 -28.52
C MET A 1 -16.68 23.06 -28.12
N ARG A 2 -17.62 23.70 -27.39
CA ARG A 2 -17.47 25.13 -26.99
C ARG A 2 -16.37 25.38 -25.93
N LEU A 3 -16.16 24.46 -24.98
CA LEU A 3 -15.10 24.58 -23.95
C LEU A 3 -13.69 24.46 -24.54
N THR A 4 -13.48 23.63 -25.56
CA THR A 4 -12.18 23.43 -26.22
C THR A 4 -11.78 24.61 -27.10
N VAL A 5 -12.74 25.25 -27.78
CA VAL A 5 -12.49 26.47 -28.57
C VAL A 5 -12.16 27.67 -27.66
N SER A 6 -12.83 27.80 -26.52
CA SER A 6 -12.55 28.88 -25.56
C SER A 6 -11.14 28.78 -24.96
N SER A 7 -10.69 27.56 -24.65
CA SER A 7 -9.32 27.29 -24.20
C SER A 7 -8.28 27.61 -25.28
N TYR A 8 -8.56 27.28 -26.54
CA TYR A 8 -7.68 27.57 -27.68
C TYR A 8 -7.55 29.07 -27.97
N VAL A 9 -8.66 29.82 -27.92
CA VAL A 9 -8.66 31.27 -28.08
C VAL A 9 -7.84 31.93 -26.97
N ALA A 10 -8.04 31.51 -25.71
CA ALA A 10 -7.25 32.02 -24.59
C ALA A 10 -5.74 31.72 -24.75
N ALA A 11 -5.37 30.54 -25.26
CA ALA A 11 -3.97 30.18 -25.51
C ALA A 11 -3.34 31.01 -26.66
N LEU A 12 -4.11 31.32 -27.72
CA LEU A 12 -3.66 32.18 -28.81
C LEU A 12 -3.54 33.65 -28.36
N GLU A 13 -4.50 34.16 -27.60
CA GLU A 13 -4.49 35.52 -27.04
C GLU A 13 -3.26 35.74 -26.15
N LEU A 14 -2.95 34.78 -25.27
CA LEU A 14 -1.76 34.82 -24.41
C LEU A 14 -0.46 34.82 -25.23
N ARG A 15 -0.43 34.11 -26.37
CA ARG A 15 0.75 34.04 -27.24
C ARG A 15 0.94 35.31 -28.08
N ILE A 16 -0.15 35.92 -28.55
CA ILE A 16 -0.13 37.24 -29.20
C ILE A 16 0.42 38.29 -28.22
N GLU A 17 -0.10 38.31 -26.99
CA GLU A 17 0.37 39.23 -25.95
C GLU A 17 1.88 39.05 -25.65
N LYS A 18 2.37 37.81 -25.62
CA LYS A 18 3.79 37.50 -25.44
C LYS A 18 4.66 38.02 -26.61
N LEU A 19 4.17 37.91 -27.84
CA LEU A 19 4.87 38.40 -29.03
C LEU A 19 4.90 39.93 -29.07
N GLU A 20 3.80 40.60 -28.72
CA GLU A 20 3.71 42.06 -28.62
C GLU A 20 4.66 42.62 -27.56
N ARG A 21 4.75 41.98 -26.39
CA ARG A 21 5.72 42.37 -25.34
C ARG A 21 7.17 42.23 -25.81
N ARG A 22 7.50 41.16 -26.56
CA ARG A 22 8.85 40.99 -27.15
C ARG A 22 9.15 42.03 -28.21
N LEU A 23 8.18 42.39 -29.04
CA LEU A 23 8.30 43.42 -30.07
C LEU A 23 8.53 44.80 -29.44
N THR A 24 7.81 45.11 -28.36
CA THR A 24 7.94 46.36 -27.61
C THR A 24 9.29 46.48 -26.92
N TYR A 25 9.78 45.39 -26.31
CA TYR A 25 11.12 45.31 -25.72
C TYR A 25 12.25 45.45 -26.77
N ALA A 26 12.06 44.87 -27.97
CA ALA A 26 13.00 45.04 -29.06
C ALA A 26 13.06 46.48 -29.58
N ARG A 27 11.91 47.19 -29.59
CA ARG A 27 11.82 48.62 -29.94
C ARG A 27 12.48 49.52 -28.88
N SER A 28 12.31 49.23 -27.59
CA SER A 28 12.90 50.04 -26.50
C SER A 28 14.43 49.92 -26.45
N ARG A 29 15.00 48.73 -26.72
CA ARG A 29 16.47 48.59 -26.86
C ARG A 29 17.06 49.41 -28.01
N LYS A 30 16.29 49.61 -29.09
CA LYS A 30 16.73 50.40 -30.24
C LYS A 30 16.77 51.90 -29.91
N ALA A 31 15.93 52.36 -28.97
CA ALA A 31 15.90 53.74 -28.49
C ALA A 31 16.98 54.03 -27.43
N SER A 32 17.32 53.05 -26.58
CA SER A 32 18.31 53.22 -25.50
C SER A 32 19.78 53.26 -25.96
N VAL A 33 20.08 52.86 -27.20
CA VAL A 33 21.45 52.90 -27.77
C VAL A 33 21.75 54.27 -28.42
N ALA A 34 20.76 55.14 -28.58
CA ALA A 34 20.91 56.43 -29.27
C ALA A 34 21.25 57.63 -28.35
N LEU A 35 21.30 57.44 -27.02
CA LEU A 35 21.43 58.54 -26.07
C LEU A 35 22.39 58.15 -24.92
N HIS A 36 23.71 58.30 -25.11
CA HIS A 36 24.67 58.68 -24.06
C HIS A 36 26.10 58.82 -24.65
N GLU A 37 26.43 60.04 -25.10
CA GLU A 37 27.78 60.61 -24.97
C GLU A 37 27.66 61.84 -24.06
N GLN A 38 28.66 62.01 -23.18
CA GLN A 38 29.02 63.19 -22.36
C GLN A 38 28.70 63.25 -20.85
N ASP A 39 29.82 63.32 -20.12
CA ASP A 39 30.19 64.15 -18.96
C ASP A 39 29.98 63.71 -17.49
N GLY A 40 31.13 63.42 -16.83
CA GLY A 40 31.69 64.22 -15.72
C GLY A 40 31.28 63.90 -14.25
N PRO A 41 32.22 63.58 -13.31
CA PRO A 41 31.88 63.18 -11.93
C PRO A 41 31.94 64.33 -10.92
N PRO A 42 31.25 64.19 -9.75
CA PRO A 42 31.97 64.49 -8.50
C PRO A 42 31.64 63.59 -7.28
N ALA A 43 32.70 63.50 -6.45
CA ALA A 43 32.80 63.44 -4.99
C ALA A 43 32.18 62.30 -4.16
N ALA A 44 32.95 61.94 -3.12
CA ALA A 44 32.96 60.70 -2.36
C ALA A 44 32.09 60.73 -1.11
N GLU A 45 31.34 59.64 -0.89
CA GLU A 45 30.88 59.16 0.42
C GLU A 45 30.83 57.62 0.45
N HIS A 46 30.82 57.07 1.67
CA HIS A 46 31.31 55.78 2.17
C HIS A 46 31.07 54.47 1.33
N PRO A 47 32.01 53.49 1.34
CA PRO A 47 32.02 52.37 0.40
C PRO A 47 31.16 51.15 0.75
N GLN A 48 30.59 51.09 1.97
CA GLN A 48 30.03 49.84 2.50
C GLN A 48 28.51 49.69 2.23
N ASP A 49 27.72 50.75 2.41
CA ASP A 49 26.24 50.71 2.22
C ASP A 49 25.80 50.58 0.75
N ARG A 50 26.65 50.99 -0.20
CA ARG A 50 26.40 50.84 -1.64
C ARG A 50 26.52 49.38 -2.09
N LYS A 51 27.38 48.58 -1.47
CA LYS A 51 27.57 47.16 -1.81
C LYS A 51 26.34 46.34 -1.42
N ASP A 52 25.79 46.60 -0.24
CA ASP A 52 24.60 45.91 0.26
C ASP A 52 23.33 46.36 -0.47
N SER A 53 23.22 47.65 -0.80
CA SER A 53 22.13 48.17 -1.62
C SER A 53 22.16 47.61 -3.06
N LEU A 54 23.35 47.52 -3.68
CA LEU A 54 23.51 46.90 -5.00
C LEU A 54 23.29 45.38 -4.97
N ALA A 55 23.68 44.70 -3.90
CA ALA A 55 23.42 43.28 -3.71
C ALA A 55 21.92 42.99 -3.55
N ASN A 56 21.20 43.81 -2.79
CA ASN A 56 19.75 43.72 -2.62
C ASN A 56 18.99 44.00 -3.92
N ILE A 57 19.43 44.99 -4.70
CA ILE A 57 18.87 45.28 -6.02
C ILE A 57 19.13 44.12 -7.01
N ARG A 58 20.34 43.55 -7.02
CA ARG A 58 20.67 42.38 -7.85
C ARG A 58 19.87 41.14 -7.46
N ALA A 59 19.72 40.88 -6.16
CA ALA A 59 18.90 39.79 -5.64
C ALA A 59 17.41 39.98 -6.01
N ALA A 60 16.88 41.20 -5.93
CA ALA A 60 15.51 41.50 -6.35
C ALA A 60 15.31 41.32 -7.87
N ILE A 61 16.30 41.68 -8.68
CA ILE A 61 16.29 41.45 -10.14
C ILE A 61 16.33 39.94 -10.45
N HIS A 62 17.18 39.17 -9.77
CA HIS A 62 17.23 37.71 -9.91
C HIS A 62 15.90 37.07 -9.51
N ARG A 63 15.33 37.39 -8.33
CA ARG A 63 14.01 36.88 -7.89
C ARG A 63 12.87 37.27 -8.83
N LYS A 64 12.96 38.42 -9.51
CA LYS A 64 11.96 38.86 -10.51
C LYS A 64 12.15 38.14 -11.84
N ALA A 65 13.39 37.85 -12.23
CA ALA A 65 13.70 37.05 -13.41
C ALA A 65 13.29 35.58 -13.22
N GLU A 66 13.47 35.04 -12.01
CA GLU A 66 13.12 33.68 -11.60
C GLU A 66 11.59 33.48 -11.60
N ARG A 67 10.83 34.36 -10.94
CA ARG A 67 9.35 34.36 -11.03
C ARG A 67 8.82 34.53 -12.46
N LYS A 68 9.52 35.29 -13.30
CA LYS A 68 9.14 35.46 -14.71
C LYS A 68 9.43 34.21 -15.54
N ARG A 69 10.47 33.45 -15.18
CA ARG A 69 10.81 32.16 -15.77
C ARG A 69 9.79 31.11 -15.33
N GLU A 70 9.50 31.01 -14.04
CA GLU A 70 8.49 30.11 -13.46
C GLU A 70 7.11 30.34 -14.09
N ASN A 71 6.63 31.60 -14.16
CA ASN A 71 5.39 31.91 -14.87
C ASN A 71 5.46 31.58 -16.36
N SER A 72 6.62 31.69 -17.01
CA SER A 72 6.76 31.28 -18.42
C SER A 72 6.70 29.76 -18.57
N ASP A 73 7.22 29.01 -17.61
CA ASP A 73 7.28 27.54 -17.62
C ASP A 73 5.90 26.96 -17.29
N VAL A 74 5.18 27.50 -16.30
CA VAL A 74 3.77 27.15 -16.02
C VAL A 74 2.87 27.45 -17.23
N ASN A 75 3.03 28.62 -17.86
CA ASN A 75 2.25 28.95 -19.05
C ASN A 75 2.61 28.08 -20.27
N ALA A 76 3.86 27.63 -20.38
CA ALA A 76 4.26 26.67 -21.41
C ALA A 76 3.61 25.31 -21.16
N LEU A 77 3.60 24.84 -19.91
CA LEU A 77 2.98 23.58 -19.52
C LEU A 77 1.46 23.59 -19.72
N VAL A 78 0.77 24.66 -19.32
CA VAL A 78 -0.68 24.84 -19.58
C VAL A 78 -0.97 24.89 -21.07
N SER A 79 -0.14 25.56 -21.86
CA SER A 79 -0.24 25.55 -23.32
C SER A 79 -0.07 24.14 -23.88
N ASP A 80 0.95 23.41 -23.45
CA ASP A 80 1.26 22.05 -23.89
C ASP A 80 0.12 21.05 -23.55
N PHE A 81 -0.46 21.13 -22.35
CA PHE A 81 -1.66 20.37 -21.97
C PHE A 81 -2.89 20.72 -22.82
N GLY A 82 -3.06 22.00 -23.16
CA GLY A 82 -4.11 22.46 -24.07
C GLY A 82 -3.97 21.85 -25.48
N TYR A 83 -2.76 21.82 -26.03
CA TYR A 83 -2.48 21.19 -27.32
C TYR A 83 -2.68 19.68 -27.30
N MET A 84 -2.25 18.99 -26.24
CA MET A 84 -2.47 17.56 -26.08
C MET A 84 -3.95 17.19 -26.04
N SER A 85 -4.77 17.97 -25.33
CA SER A 85 -6.23 17.76 -25.25
C SER A 85 -6.91 17.87 -26.62
N ILE A 86 -6.41 18.75 -27.49
CA ILE A 86 -6.88 18.88 -28.88
C ILE A 86 -6.41 17.68 -29.70
N ASN A 87 -5.12 17.31 -29.63
CA ASN A 87 -4.57 16.16 -30.35
C ASN A 87 -5.30 14.85 -29.98
N ALA A 88 -5.70 14.69 -28.72
CA ALA A 88 -6.51 13.55 -28.27
C ALA A 88 -7.93 13.52 -28.86
N THR A 89 -8.47 14.65 -29.32
CA THR A 89 -9.86 14.80 -29.79
C THR A 89 -10.01 15.07 -31.30
N THR A 90 -8.91 15.34 -32.02
CA THR A 90 -8.91 15.61 -33.47
C THR A 90 -7.96 14.68 -34.22
N ARG A 91 -8.49 13.78 -35.06
CA ARG A 91 -7.72 12.74 -35.77
C ARG A 91 -6.71 13.27 -36.81
N ASP A 92 -6.88 14.48 -37.32
CA ASP A 92 -6.08 15.05 -38.43
C ASP A 92 -5.17 16.22 -38.01
N PHE A 93 -4.95 16.43 -36.70
CA PHE A 93 -4.13 17.54 -36.23
C PHE A 93 -2.66 17.11 -36.12
N GLU A 94 -1.81 17.64 -37.00
CA GLU A 94 -0.38 17.34 -36.99
C GLU A 94 0.36 18.31 -36.05
N PRO A 95 0.95 17.84 -34.92
CA PRO A 95 1.56 18.73 -33.95
C PRO A 95 2.98 19.04 -34.40
N THR A 96 3.20 20.21 -34.99
CA THR A 96 4.56 20.68 -35.30
C THR A 96 5.19 21.50 -34.16
N LEU A 97 4.50 21.74 -33.04
CA LEU A 97 4.87 22.86 -32.13
C LEU A 97 4.78 22.63 -30.60
N SER A 98 4.41 21.45 -30.08
CA SER A 98 4.41 21.19 -28.62
C SER A 98 5.56 20.26 -28.21
N ASN A 99 6.22 20.58 -27.10
CA ASN A 99 7.30 19.77 -26.53
C ASN A 99 6.79 18.59 -25.69
N MET A 100 5.47 18.46 -25.45
CA MET A 100 4.89 17.36 -24.69
C MET A 100 3.96 16.49 -25.53
N THR A 101 4.17 15.18 -25.44
CA THR A 101 3.41 14.15 -26.15
C THR A 101 2.83 13.17 -25.14
N PHE A 102 1.78 12.43 -25.53
CA PHE A 102 1.24 11.35 -24.70
C PHE A 102 2.33 10.33 -24.33
N ALA A 103 3.20 9.99 -25.28
CA ALA A 103 4.32 9.09 -25.06
C ALA A 103 5.26 9.59 -23.95
N ARG A 104 5.62 10.88 -23.95
CA ARG A 104 6.49 11.46 -22.92
C ARG A 104 5.85 11.47 -21.54
N LEU A 105 4.56 11.80 -21.43
CA LEU A 105 3.84 11.72 -20.15
C LEU A 105 3.76 10.27 -19.66
N MET A 106 3.50 9.34 -20.57
CA MET A 106 3.46 7.92 -20.19
C MET A 106 4.81 7.41 -19.74
N LEU A 107 5.89 7.73 -20.46
CA LEU A 107 7.24 7.38 -20.03
C LEU A 107 7.58 8.01 -18.68
N ALA A 108 7.22 9.27 -18.44
CA ALA A 108 7.46 9.91 -17.15
C ALA A 108 6.70 9.25 -15.98
N ALA A 109 5.50 8.70 -16.22
CA ALA A 109 4.72 8.02 -15.19
C ALA A 109 5.26 6.61 -14.89
N VAL A 110 5.62 5.87 -15.93
CA VAL A 110 5.91 4.43 -15.83
C VAL A 110 7.38 4.09 -15.65
N THR A 111 8.30 5.05 -15.80
CA THR A 111 9.74 4.81 -15.66
C THR A 111 10.14 4.86 -14.19
N ASN A 112 10.76 3.79 -13.71
CA ASN A 112 11.36 3.69 -12.38
C ASN A 112 12.79 4.22 -12.45
N ASP A 113 13.72 3.42 -12.97
CA ASP A 113 15.09 3.85 -13.25
C ASP A 113 15.26 4.30 -14.71
N PRO A 114 16.03 5.37 -14.96
CA PRO A 114 16.27 5.85 -16.32
C PRO A 114 17.13 4.87 -17.10
N LEU A 115 16.74 4.60 -18.34
CA LEU A 115 17.56 3.85 -19.28
C LEU A 115 18.78 4.65 -19.74
N SER A 116 19.86 3.94 -20.05
CA SER A 116 21.00 4.54 -20.75
C SER A 116 20.66 4.80 -22.22
N ASP A 117 21.26 5.85 -22.79
CA ASP A 117 21.20 6.10 -24.23
C ASP A 117 21.74 4.88 -24.99
N PRO A 118 21.16 4.52 -26.14
CA PRO A 118 21.60 3.37 -26.91
C PRO A 118 23.05 3.55 -27.40
N GLN A 119 23.88 2.55 -27.11
CA GLN A 119 25.33 2.61 -27.31
C GLN A 119 25.75 2.16 -28.71
N THR A 120 24.93 1.32 -29.37
CA THR A 120 25.21 0.75 -30.69
C THR A 120 24.27 1.30 -31.75
N PRO A 121 24.76 1.60 -32.97
CA PRO A 121 23.89 2.02 -34.06
C PRO A 121 23.17 0.79 -34.67
N GLY A 122 21.95 0.52 -34.23
CA GLY A 122 20.97 -0.24 -35.01
C GLY A 122 20.83 -1.75 -34.72
N LEU A 123 20.20 -2.46 -35.66
CA LEU A 123 19.83 -3.88 -35.55
C LEU A 123 21.06 -4.80 -35.43
N PRO A 124 20.97 -5.94 -34.72
CA PRO A 124 22.05 -6.92 -34.65
C PRO A 124 22.23 -7.62 -36.01
N ALA A 125 23.16 -8.57 -36.12
CA ALA A 125 23.27 -9.40 -37.32
C ALA A 125 21.92 -10.08 -37.65
N LYS A 126 21.56 -10.17 -38.94
CA LYS A 126 20.25 -10.67 -39.40
C LYS A 126 19.89 -12.02 -38.77
N GLN A 127 20.85 -12.95 -38.72
CA GLN A 127 20.66 -14.27 -38.10
C GLN A 127 20.29 -14.17 -36.62
N THR A 128 20.94 -13.29 -35.86
CA THR A 128 20.66 -13.04 -34.44
C THR A 128 19.27 -12.46 -34.24
N ALA A 129 18.87 -11.45 -35.04
CA ALA A 129 17.53 -10.88 -34.95
C ALA A 129 16.44 -11.92 -35.24
N HIS A 130 16.62 -12.74 -36.28
CA HIS A 130 15.68 -13.81 -36.59
C HIS A 130 15.61 -14.86 -35.48
N ALA A 131 16.73 -15.20 -34.82
CA ALA A 131 16.72 -16.13 -33.69
C ALA A 131 15.93 -15.58 -32.49
N ILE A 132 16.09 -14.30 -32.17
CA ILE A 132 15.35 -13.62 -31.09
C ILE A 132 13.85 -13.54 -31.43
N VAL A 133 13.52 -13.13 -32.66
CA VAL A 133 12.13 -13.09 -33.14
C VAL A 133 11.50 -14.48 -33.10
N HIS A 134 12.22 -15.51 -33.54
CA HIS A 134 11.74 -16.88 -33.48
C HIS A 134 11.46 -17.34 -32.04
N TYR A 135 12.32 -16.97 -31.07
CA TYR A 135 12.05 -17.23 -29.66
C TYR A 135 10.76 -16.56 -29.18
N TYR A 136 10.55 -15.27 -29.51
CA TYR A 136 9.31 -14.57 -29.18
C TYR A 136 8.09 -15.25 -29.80
N MET A 137 8.19 -15.63 -31.08
CA MET A 137 7.09 -16.25 -31.83
C MET A 137 6.69 -17.64 -31.32
N ILE A 138 7.61 -18.39 -30.72
CA ILE A 138 7.33 -19.72 -30.16
C ILE A 138 6.80 -19.64 -28.73
N ASN A 139 7.34 -18.74 -27.90
CA ASN A 139 7.10 -18.79 -26.46
C ASN A 139 6.12 -17.73 -25.95
N ILE A 140 5.99 -16.58 -26.63
CA ILE A 140 5.24 -15.42 -26.12
C ILE A 140 4.06 -15.08 -27.04
N TYR A 141 4.30 -14.97 -28.34
CA TYR A 141 3.26 -14.67 -29.33
C TYR A 141 2.05 -15.62 -29.28
N PRO A 142 2.19 -16.95 -29.07
CA PRO A 142 1.04 -17.85 -29.02
C PRO A 142 0.10 -17.56 -27.84
N LEU A 143 0.58 -16.89 -26.79
CA LEU A 143 -0.23 -16.46 -25.64
C LEU A 143 -0.84 -15.07 -25.86
N PHE A 144 -0.15 -14.21 -26.62
CA PHE A 144 -0.53 -12.82 -26.84
C PHE A 144 -0.41 -12.40 -28.32
N PRO A 145 -1.28 -12.91 -29.22
CA PRO A 145 -1.23 -12.62 -30.66
C PRO A 145 -1.75 -11.21 -30.97
N LEU A 146 -0.96 -10.19 -30.61
CA LEU A 146 -1.32 -8.76 -30.72
C LEU A 146 -1.25 -8.21 -32.15
N PHE A 147 -0.43 -8.82 -33.01
CA PHE A 147 -0.16 -8.37 -34.38
C PHE A 147 -0.09 -9.56 -35.34
N GLN A 148 0.05 -9.32 -36.65
CA GLN A 148 0.23 -10.39 -37.64
C GLN A 148 1.71 -10.70 -37.83
N GLU A 149 2.07 -11.98 -37.83
CA GLU A 149 3.45 -12.44 -38.05
C GLU A 149 4.07 -11.87 -39.34
N THR A 150 3.32 -11.86 -40.44
CA THR A 150 3.78 -11.32 -41.73
C THR A 150 4.16 -9.84 -41.66
N VAL A 151 3.49 -9.05 -40.82
CA VAL A 151 3.79 -7.62 -40.61
C VAL A 151 5.13 -7.46 -39.88
N LEU A 152 5.37 -8.27 -38.85
CA LEU A 152 6.64 -8.26 -38.12
C LEU A 152 7.81 -8.69 -39.01
N LEU A 153 7.68 -9.81 -39.72
CA LEU A 153 8.75 -10.35 -40.55
C LEU A 153 9.09 -9.41 -41.72
N SER A 154 8.07 -8.85 -42.39
CA SER A 154 8.28 -7.87 -43.46
C SER A 154 8.95 -6.60 -42.94
N ALA A 155 8.52 -6.10 -41.77
CA ALA A 155 9.14 -4.93 -41.15
C ALA A 155 10.61 -5.19 -40.77
N LEU A 156 10.93 -6.37 -40.24
CA LEU A 156 12.30 -6.76 -39.93
C LEU A 156 13.17 -6.82 -41.20
N ASP A 157 12.67 -7.47 -42.26
CA ASP A 157 13.39 -7.58 -43.53
C ASP A 157 13.63 -6.21 -44.18
N ASP A 158 12.62 -5.33 -44.15
CA ASP A 158 12.73 -3.97 -44.68
C ASP A 158 13.74 -3.13 -43.86
N MET A 159 13.87 -3.35 -42.54
CA MET A 159 14.86 -2.63 -41.72
C MET A 159 16.32 -3.03 -42.03
N TYR A 160 16.56 -4.20 -42.64
CA TYR A 160 17.89 -4.59 -43.13
C TYR A 160 18.19 -4.11 -44.56
N GLN A 161 17.21 -3.55 -45.27
CA GLN A 161 17.38 -3.04 -46.62
C GLN A 161 17.68 -1.53 -46.58
N GLN A 162 18.78 -1.10 -47.23
CA GLN A 162 19.27 0.28 -47.15
C GLN A 162 18.34 1.33 -47.81
N ASP A 163 17.37 0.92 -48.64
CA ASP A 163 16.49 1.82 -49.42
C ASP A 163 15.00 1.78 -49.02
N ARG A 164 14.63 1.10 -47.94
CA ARG A 164 13.24 0.96 -47.48
C ARG A 164 12.93 1.90 -46.32
N ASN A 165 11.92 2.76 -46.49
CA ASN A 165 11.45 3.60 -45.40
C ASN A 165 10.44 2.83 -44.53
N VAL A 166 10.90 2.35 -43.37
CA VAL A 166 10.06 1.65 -42.38
C VAL A 166 9.40 2.67 -41.44
N SER A 167 8.07 2.55 -41.24
CA SER A 167 7.31 3.43 -40.35
C SER A 167 7.80 3.36 -38.90
N SER A 168 7.66 4.45 -38.14
CA SER A 168 8.04 4.48 -36.72
C SER A 168 7.32 3.42 -35.89
N THR A 169 6.04 3.15 -36.18
CA THR A 169 5.26 2.09 -35.52
C THR A 169 5.80 0.70 -35.82
N ASN A 170 6.26 0.44 -37.04
CA ASN A 170 6.87 -0.85 -37.40
C ASN A 170 8.27 -1.00 -36.78
N LYS A 171 9.06 0.09 -36.71
CA LYS A 171 10.34 0.09 -35.97
C LYS A 171 10.13 -0.18 -34.48
N TRP A 172 9.14 0.46 -33.87
CA TRP A 172 8.70 0.17 -32.50
C TRP A 172 8.37 -1.31 -32.32
N LEU A 173 7.51 -1.86 -33.20
CA LEU A 173 7.13 -3.27 -33.16
C LEU A 173 8.35 -4.19 -33.20
N VAL A 174 9.26 -4.00 -34.16
CA VAL A 174 10.47 -4.82 -34.31
C VAL A 174 11.35 -4.71 -33.07
N PHE A 175 11.68 -3.50 -32.61
CA PHE A 175 12.56 -3.32 -31.46
C PHE A 175 11.93 -3.82 -30.16
N MET A 176 10.62 -3.65 -29.95
CA MET A 176 9.94 -4.21 -28.78
C MET A 176 9.95 -5.74 -28.80
N VAL A 177 9.71 -6.37 -29.96
CA VAL A 177 9.79 -7.83 -30.07
C VAL A 177 11.20 -8.33 -29.82
N LEU A 178 12.23 -7.65 -30.33
CA LEU A 178 13.63 -7.97 -30.04
C LEU A 178 13.97 -7.77 -28.55
N ALA A 179 13.46 -6.71 -27.95
CA ALA A 179 13.66 -6.41 -26.53
C ALA A 179 13.03 -7.48 -25.65
N ILE A 180 11.75 -7.79 -25.86
CA ILE A 180 11.02 -8.83 -25.13
C ILE A 180 11.65 -10.20 -25.35
N GLY A 181 11.96 -10.56 -26.60
CA GLY A 181 12.56 -11.86 -26.94
C GLY A 181 13.93 -12.05 -26.31
N SER A 182 14.76 -11.00 -26.26
CA SER A 182 16.07 -11.05 -25.59
C SER A 182 15.91 -11.10 -24.08
N MET A 183 15.11 -10.18 -23.52
CA MET A 183 14.91 -10.07 -22.09
C MET A 183 14.26 -11.33 -21.50
N ALA A 184 13.33 -11.99 -22.20
CA ALA A 184 12.72 -13.25 -21.77
C ALA A 184 13.71 -14.42 -21.65
N GLN A 185 14.78 -14.41 -22.46
CA GLN A 185 15.86 -15.40 -22.41
C GLN A 185 16.91 -15.10 -21.33
N SER A 186 16.92 -13.88 -20.79
CA SER A 186 17.87 -13.49 -19.75
C SER A 186 17.65 -14.28 -18.45
N ARG A 187 18.76 -14.65 -17.82
CA ARG A 187 18.85 -15.34 -16.52
C ARG A 187 19.63 -14.55 -15.49
N SER A 188 20.40 -13.54 -15.90
CA SER A 188 21.10 -12.60 -15.03
C SER A 188 21.13 -11.19 -15.63
N ASN A 189 21.11 -10.17 -14.77
CA ASN A 189 21.25 -8.76 -15.19
C ASN A 189 22.63 -8.40 -15.79
N HIS A 190 23.59 -9.33 -15.76
CA HIS A 190 24.91 -9.16 -16.38
C HIS A 190 25.07 -9.91 -17.71
N ASP A 191 24.09 -10.73 -18.10
CA ASP A 191 24.18 -11.52 -19.33
C ASP A 191 23.88 -10.69 -20.61
N GLU A 192 24.30 -11.23 -21.75
CA GLU A 192 24.14 -10.54 -23.05
C GLU A 192 22.66 -10.39 -23.44
N CYS A 193 21.79 -11.32 -23.02
CA CYS A 193 20.37 -11.25 -23.31
C CYS A 193 19.71 -10.06 -22.59
N TYR A 194 20.10 -9.79 -21.34
CA TYR A 194 19.66 -8.63 -20.58
C TYR A 194 20.11 -7.33 -21.24
N LYS A 195 21.41 -7.21 -21.54
CA LYS A 195 21.99 -6.02 -22.19
C LYS A 195 21.32 -5.73 -23.53
N ASN A 196 21.13 -6.76 -24.36
CA ASN A 196 20.42 -6.65 -25.63
C ASN A 196 18.95 -6.21 -25.42
N GLY A 197 18.27 -6.77 -24.42
CA GLY A 197 16.90 -6.39 -24.06
C GLY A 197 16.78 -4.89 -23.75
N VAL A 198 17.65 -4.40 -22.85
CA VAL A 198 17.74 -2.98 -22.45
C VAL A 198 18.07 -2.09 -23.65
N GLU A 199 19.07 -2.47 -24.46
CA GLU A 199 19.47 -1.71 -25.66
C GLU A 199 18.34 -1.61 -26.69
N PHE A 200 17.61 -2.71 -26.94
CA PHE A 200 16.51 -2.71 -27.90
C PHE A 200 15.30 -1.93 -27.42
N VAL A 201 14.97 -1.95 -26.11
CA VAL A 201 13.90 -1.07 -25.61
C VAL A 201 14.32 0.40 -25.70
N SER A 202 15.58 0.76 -25.41
CA SER A 202 16.09 2.12 -25.62
C SER A 202 15.95 2.57 -27.08
N HIS A 203 16.16 1.67 -28.05
CA HIS A 203 15.88 1.96 -29.46
C HIS A 203 14.39 2.09 -29.77
N ALA A 204 13.53 1.25 -29.20
CA ALA A 204 12.08 1.34 -29.38
C ALA A 204 11.55 2.69 -28.89
N LEU A 205 12.01 3.16 -27.72
CA LEU A 205 11.55 4.40 -27.10
C LEU A 205 11.78 5.66 -27.95
N GLN A 206 12.77 5.65 -28.85
CA GLN A 206 12.95 6.74 -29.83
C GLN A 206 11.77 6.92 -30.78
N PHE A 207 10.94 5.88 -30.93
CA PHE A 207 9.76 5.86 -31.79
C PHE A 207 8.43 5.98 -31.00
N ALA A 208 8.50 6.16 -29.68
CA ALA A 208 7.34 6.16 -28.78
C ALA A 208 6.29 7.20 -29.17
N ASP A 209 6.71 8.41 -29.57
CA ASP A 209 5.80 9.51 -29.93
C ASP A 209 4.80 9.13 -31.04
N ARG A 210 5.24 8.32 -32.01
CA ARG A 210 4.39 7.83 -33.11
C ARG A 210 3.73 6.49 -32.80
N ALA A 211 4.41 5.61 -32.06
CA ALA A 211 3.86 4.29 -31.71
C ALA A 211 2.71 4.37 -30.69
N LEU A 212 2.84 5.26 -29.71
CA LEU A 212 1.84 5.48 -28.65
C LEU A 212 0.85 6.61 -29.00
N GLN A 213 0.80 7.02 -30.27
CA GLN A 213 -0.14 8.05 -30.72
C GLN A 213 -1.58 7.61 -30.44
N LEU A 214 -2.36 8.51 -29.80
CA LEU A 214 -3.72 8.22 -29.37
C LEU A 214 -4.66 7.92 -30.54
N GLY A 215 -5.66 7.06 -30.30
CA GLY A 215 -6.83 6.95 -31.17
C GLY A 215 -6.73 5.90 -32.29
N SER A 216 -5.73 5.01 -32.23
CA SER A 216 -5.53 3.93 -33.21
C SER A 216 -5.33 2.57 -32.55
N VAL A 217 -5.59 1.49 -33.30
CA VAL A 217 -5.35 0.11 -32.82
C VAL A 217 -3.87 -0.12 -32.53
N SER A 218 -2.98 0.54 -33.27
CA SER A 218 -1.54 0.44 -33.03
C SER A 218 -1.13 0.98 -31.66
N GLN A 219 -1.90 1.92 -31.08
CA GLN A 219 -1.69 2.39 -29.72
C GLN A 219 -1.85 1.25 -28.71
N ILE A 220 -2.95 0.51 -28.78
CA ILE A 220 -3.22 -0.63 -27.89
C ILE A 220 -2.12 -1.67 -28.04
N GLN A 221 -1.79 -2.04 -29.28
CA GLN A 221 -0.75 -3.03 -29.58
C GLN A 221 0.62 -2.59 -29.04
N SER A 222 0.98 -1.32 -29.20
CA SER A 222 2.26 -0.76 -28.73
C SER A 222 2.33 -0.70 -27.20
N LEU A 223 1.25 -0.25 -26.54
CA LEU A 223 1.15 -0.24 -25.07
C LEU A 223 1.14 -1.66 -24.48
N ALA A 224 0.46 -2.61 -25.12
CA ALA A 224 0.44 -4.00 -24.69
C ALA A 224 1.82 -4.66 -24.82
N LEU A 225 2.58 -4.40 -25.89
CA LEU A 225 3.98 -4.83 -26.00
C LEU A 225 4.85 -4.19 -24.92
N PHE A 226 4.62 -2.92 -24.60
CA PHE A 226 5.36 -2.26 -23.53
C PHE A 226 5.03 -2.85 -22.15
N THR A 227 3.77 -3.19 -21.93
CA THR A 227 3.33 -3.90 -20.73
C THR A 227 3.97 -5.29 -20.63
N GLN A 228 4.08 -6.04 -21.74
CA GLN A 228 4.79 -7.32 -21.76
C GLN A 228 6.26 -7.13 -21.35
N TYR A 229 6.94 -6.14 -21.93
CA TYR A 229 8.34 -5.85 -21.59
C TYR A 229 8.51 -5.49 -20.11
N SER A 230 7.65 -4.64 -19.54
CA SER A 230 7.79 -4.21 -18.14
C SER A 230 7.58 -5.34 -17.13
N THR A 231 6.86 -6.42 -17.46
CA THR A 231 6.81 -7.61 -16.59
C THR A 231 8.16 -8.35 -16.50
N LEU A 232 9.03 -8.15 -17.48
CA LEU A 232 10.36 -8.76 -17.57
C LEU A 232 11.46 -7.86 -16.99
N ASP A 233 11.23 -6.55 -16.92
CA ASP A 233 12.18 -5.53 -16.51
C ASP A 233 11.56 -4.51 -15.53
N PRO A 234 11.26 -4.95 -14.29
CA PRO A 234 10.66 -4.10 -13.26
C PRO A 234 11.60 -2.98 -12.76
N ALA A 235 12.91 -3.12 -12.97
CA ALA A 235 13.90 -2.12 -12.57
C ALA A 235 13.68 -0.79 -13.30
N HIS A 236 13.35 -0.86 -14.60
CA HIS A 236 13.15 0.34 -15.41
C HIS A 236 11.68 0.73 -15.56
N PHE A 237 10.72 -0.21 -15.47
CA PHE A 237 9.32 0.10 -15.80
C PHE A 237 8.29 -0.52 -14.86
N ASP A 238 7.28 0.29 -14.49
CA ASP A 238 6.11 -0.13 -13.72
C ASP A 238 5.05 -0.79 -14.63
N SER A 239 4.93 -2.12 -14.49
CA SER A 239 3.93 -2.92 -15.22
C SER A 239 2.48 -2.61 -14.86
N TRP A 240 2.20 -2.19 -13.61
CA TRP A 240 0.85 -1.88 -13.14
C TRP A 240 0.30 -0.59 -13.78
N GLN A 241 1.13 0.45 -13.85
CA GLN A 241 0.72 1.69 -14.49
C GLN A 241 0.51 1.51 -16.01
N LEU A 242 1.40 0.75 -16.66
CA LEU A 242 1.31 0.44 -18.09
C LEU A 242 0.05 -0.35 -18.44
N ILE A 243 -0.31 -1.37 -17.66
CA ILE A 243 -1.53 -2.13 -17.94
C ILE A 243 -2.78 -1.28 -17.71
N GLY A 244 -2.79 -0.40 -16.71
CA GLY A 244 -3.89 0.55 -16.51
C GLY A 244 -4.06 1.51 -17.69
N ALA A 245 -2.95 2.02 -18.26
CA ALA A 245 -2.99 2.85 -19.48
C ALA A 245 -3.47 2.06 -20.71
N THR A 246 -3.02 0.81 -20.85
CA THR A 246 -3.43 -0.09 -21.94
C THR A 246 -4.93 -0.40 -21.87
N CYS A 247 -5.46 -0.68 -20.68
CA CYS A 247 -6.88 -0.93 -20.45
C CYS A 247 -7.73 0.30 -20.80
N ARG A 248 -7.29 1.51 -20.42
CA ARG A 248 -7.96 2.75 -20.82
C ARG A 248 -8.00 2.91 -22.34
N ALA A 249 -6.90 2.65 -23.05
CA ALA A 249 -6.88 2.71 -24.52
C ALA A 249 -7.85 1.70 -25.17
N VAL A 250 -7.97 0.49 -24.60
CA VAL A 250 -8.96 -0.52 -25.02
C VAL A 250 -10.39 -0.02 -24.81
N VAL A 251 -10.68 0.59 -23.66
CA VAL A 251 -12.00 1.14 -23.34
C VAL A 251 -12.33 2.31 -24.27
N ASP A 252 -11.42 3.27 -24.42
CA ASP A 252 -11.58 4.48 -25.24
C ASP A 252 -11.84 4.16 -26.72
N LEU A 253 -11.22 3.10 -27.25
CA LEU A 253 -11.42 2.63 -28.63
C LEU A 253 -12.60 1.65 -28.78
N GLY A 254 -13.35 1.42 -27.70
CA GLY A 254 -14.53 0.57 -27.66
C GLY A 254 -14.23 -0.92 -27.82
N PHE A 255 -12.99 -1.38 -27.60
CA PHE A 255 -12.61 -2.79 -27.76
C PHE A 255 -13.22 -3.70 -26.69
N HIS A 256 -13.69 -3.12 -25.58
CA HIS A 256 -14.45 -3.78 -24.52
C HIS A 256 -15.92 -4.10 -24.89
N GLN A 257 -16.36 -3.75 -26.10
CA GLN A 257 -17.70 -4.01 -26.62
C GLN A 257 -17.61 -4.55 -28.05
N ASP A 258 -18.34 -5.63 -28.33
CA ASP A 258 -18.52 -6.13 -29.68
C ASP A 258 -19.39 -5.16 -30.51
N PRO A 259 -19.01 -4.83 -31.76
CA PRO A 259 -19.78 -3.92 -32.60
C PRO A 259 -21.19 -4.45 -32.89
N VAL A 260 -22.20 -3.58 -32.79
CA VAL A 260 -23.59 -3.90 -33.16
C VAL A 260 -23.64 -4.32 -34.64
N THR A 261 -24.13 -5.53 -34.91
CA THR A 261 -24.06 -6.19 -36.23
C THR A 261 -25.05 -5.56 -37.23
N GLN A 262 -24.71 -4.40 -37.79
CA GLN A 262 -25.45 -3.79 -38.91
C GLN A 262 -24.75 -4.09 -40.24
N GLY A 263 -24.74 -5.36 -40.67
CA GLY A 263 -24.21 -5.79 -41.97
C GLY A 263 -23.37 -7.08 -41.93
N GLN A 264 -22.74 -7.43 -43.07
CA GLN A 264 -21.74 -8.50 -43.16
C GLN A 264 -20.44 -8.05 -42.47
N THR A 265 -20.35 -8.22 -41.15
CA THR A 265 -19.10 -7.95 -40.41
C THR A 265 -18.00 -8.91 -40.89
N ASP A 266 -16.83 -8.36 -41.24
CA ASP A 266 -15.64 -9.17 -41.53
C ASP A 266 -15.27 -9.98 -40.27
N ARG A 267 -15.56 -11.29 -40.31
CA ARG A 267 -15.33 -12.21 -39.21
C ARG A 267 -13.85 -12.27 -38.81
N VAL A 268 -12.94 -12.10 -39.76
CA VAL A 268 -11.49 -12.13 -39.50
C VAL A 268 -11.06 -10.87 -38.77
N ALA A 269 -11.57 -9.70 -39.17
CA ALA A 269 -11.31 -8.45 -38.47
C ALA A 269 -11.92 -8.44 -37.05
N LEU A 270 -13.13 -8.99 -36.88
CA LEU A 270 -13.76 -9.12 -35.58
C LEU A 270 -12.96 -10.05 -34.65
N ASP A 271 -12.51 -11.21 -35.16
CA ASP A 271 -11.69 -12.13 -34.38
C ASP A 271 -10.37 -11.49 -33.92
N LYS A 272 -9.69 -10.74 -34.80
CA LYS A 272 -8.49 -9.96 -34.45
C LYS A 272 -8.77 -8.90 -33.38
N ARG A 273 -9.92 -8.22 -33.46
CA ARG A 273 -10.36 -7.25 -32.44
C ARG A 273 -10.54 -7.92 -31.09
N ARG A 274 -11.26 -9.04 -31.04
CA ARG A 274 -11.51 -9.83 -29.82
C ARG A 274 -10.20 -10.35 -29.23
N LYS A 275 -9.29 -10.89 -30.05
CA LYS A 275 -7.96 -11.32 -29.60
C LYS A 275 -7.16 -10.17 -28.99
N THR A 276 -7.16 -9.00 -29.62
CA THR A 276 -6.48 -7.81 -29.07
C THR A 276 -7.04 -7.43 -27.70
N PHE A 277 -8.37 -7.40 -27.55
CA PHE A 277 -9.02 -7.15 -26.26
C PHE A 277 -8.60 -8.18 -25.22
N TYR A 278 -8.69 -9.47 -25.54
CA TYR A 278 -8.39 -10.53 -24.58
C TYR A 278 -6.90 -10.65 -24.23
N CYS A 279 -5.98 -10.27 -25.10
CA CYS A 279 -4.56 -10.12 -24.73
C CYS A 279 -4.39 -9.10 -23.59
N VAL A 280 -5.05 -7.94 -23.71
CA VAL A 280 -5.00 -6.90 -22.67
C VAL A 280 -5.72 -7.35 -21.40
N TYR A 281 -6.90 -7.97 -21.54
CA TYR A 281 -7.63 -8.59 -20.43
C TYR A 281 -6.74 -9.59 -19.66
N ALA A 282 -6.08 -10.50 -20.37
CA ALA A 282 -5.23 -11.51 -19.76
C ALA A 282 -4.03 -10.91 -19.02
N LEU A 283 -3.44 -9.83 -19.56
CA LEU A 283 -2.37 -9.08 -18.89
C LEU A 283 -2.90 -8.36 -17.63
N ASP A 284 -4.03 -7.68 -17.69
CA ASP A 284 -4.66 -7.01 -16.54
C ASP A 284 -4.93 -7.99 -15.40
N ARG A 285 -5.59 -9.12 -15.71
CA ARG A 285 -5.88 -10.13 -14.69
C ARG A 285 -4.59 -10.71 -14.09
N ALA A 286 -3.59 -11.02 -14.91
CA ALA A 286 -2.31 -11.56 -14.44
C ALA A 286 -1.58 -10.59 -13.49
N ILE A 287 -1.47 -9.33 -13.90
CA ILE A 287 -0.71 -8.29 -13.19
C ILE A 287 -1.44 -7.90 -11.89
N SER A 288 -2.75 -7.64 -11.96
CA SER A 288 -3.55 -7.27 -10.78
C SER A 288 -3.52 -8.34 -9.69
N MET A 289 -3.74 -9.61 -10.05
CA MET A 289 -3.80 -10.70 -9.06
C MET A 289 -2.47 -10.86 -8.31
N VAL A 290 -1.34 -10.79 -9.02
CA VAL A 290 0.00 -10.95 -8.44
C VAL A 290 0.33 -9.81 -7.48
N HIS A 291 -0.15 -8.59 -7.74
CA HIS A 291 0.02 -7.44 -6.83
C HIS A 291 -1.10 -7.30 -5.80
N ALA A 292 -2.04 -8.27 -5.74
CA ALA A 292 -3.24 -8.21 -4.91
C ALA A 292 -4.08 -6.92 -5.09
N ARG A 293 -4.20 -6.43 -6.33
CA ARG A 293 -4.92 -5.19 -6.68
C ARG A 293 -6.25 -5.45 -7.38
N ALA A 294 -7.11 -4.44 -7.36
CA ALA A 294 -8.33 -4.42 -8.17
C ALA A 294 -8.00 -4.52 -9.67
N PHE A 295 -8.97 -4.98 -10.46
CA PHE A 295 -8.85 -4.99 -11.91
C PHE A 295 -9.14 -3.62 -12.52
N SER A 296 -8.57 -3.32 -13.69
CA SER A 296 -8.81 -2.03 -14.36
C SER A 296 -10.27 -1.84 -14.81
N PHE A 297 -11.01 -2.93 -14.98
CA PHE A 297 -12.45 -2.95 -15.27
C PHE A 297 -13.06 -4.30 -14.85
N SER A 298 -14.33 -4.31 -14.43
CA SER A 298 -15.05 -5.53 -14.02
C SER A 298 -15.51 -6.35 -15.22
N ASP A 299 -15.79 -7.63 -15.01
CA ASP A 299 -16.36 -8.48 -16.07
C ASP A 299 -17.78 -8.02 -16.49
N ASP A 300 -18.51 -7.31 -15.63
CA ASP A 300 -19.85 -6.76 -15.97
C ASP A 300 -19.79 -5.59 -16.95
N SER A 301 -18.62 -4.93 -17.06
CA SER A 301 -18.41 -3.78 -17.94
C SER A 301 -17.98 -4.16 -19.36
N ILE A 302 -17.81 -5.46 -19.63
CA ILE A 302 -17.35 -5.97 -20.92
C ILE A 302 -18.46 -6.75 -21.62
N ASN A 303 -18.51 -6.65 -22.95
CA ASN A 303 -19.41 -7.43 -23.79
C ASN A 303 -18.66 -7.84 -25.05
N VAL A 304 -17.74 -8.79 -24.91
CA VAL A 304 -16.89 -9.29 -25.98
C VAL A 304 -16.93 -10.81 -25.93
N ASP A 305 -17.37 -11.47 -26.99
CA ASP A 305 -17.31 -12.94 -27.02
C ASP A 305 -15.86 -13.41 -27.15
N LEU A 306 -15.58 -14.62 -26.68
CA LEU A 306 -14.30 -15.28 -26.93
C LEU A 306 -14.02 -15.38 -28.46
N PRO A 307 -12.75 -15.20 -28.88
CA PRO A 307 -12.35 -15.43 -30.27
C PRO A 307 -12.73 -16.85 -30.73
N ALA A 308 -12.98 -17.01 -32.02
CA ALA A 308 -13.27 -18.33 -32.56
C ALA A 308 -12.02 -19.21 -32.47
N MET A 309 -12.15 -20.42 -31.89
CA MET A 309 -11.11 -21.44 -32.01
C MET A 309 -10.88 -21.71 -33.49
N SER A 310 -9.68 -21.34 -33.95
CA SER A 310 -9.32 -21.36 -35.35
C SER A 310 -9.18 -22.80 -35.84
N GLY A 311 -10.30 -23.45 -36.18
CA GLY A 311 -10.31 -24.53 -37.16
C GLY A 311 -10.16 -23.92 -38.56
N ILE A 312 -8.95 -23.49 -38.94
CA ILE A 312 -8.75 -22.92 -40.28
C ILE A 312 -8.72 -24.06 -41.29
N GLY A 313 -9.84 -24.21 -42.01
CA GLY A 313 -9.81 -24.75 -43.35
C GLY A 313 -8.91 -23.89 -44.25
N ARG A 314 -7.86 -24.54 -44.79
CA ARG A 314 -7.16 -24.27 -46.06
C ARG A 314 -6.68 -22.83 -46.33
N ILE A 315 -5.36 -22.62 -46.22
CA ILE A 315 -4.40 -22.49 -47.34
C ILE A 315 -2.98 -22.55 -46.77
N ALA A 316 -2.10 -23.29 -47.44
CA ALA A 316 -0.75 -23.65 -47.03
C ALA A 316 0.30 -22.58 -47.37
N SER A 317 1.37 -22.48 -46.57
CA SER A 317 2.73 -22.27 -47.09
C SER A 317 3.86 -22.48 -46.06
N VAL A 318 4.40 -23.70 -46.08
CA VAL A 318 5.85 -24.06 -46.21
C VAL A 318 6.82 -23.68 -45.07
N ALA A 319 6.80 -24.50 -43.99
CA ALA A 319 7.92 -25.36 -43.56
C ALA A 319 7.55 -26.03 -42.22
N GLY A 320 7.41 -27.37 -42.21
CA GLY A 320 7.41 -28.18 -40.98
C GLY A 320 6.05 -28.74 -40.51
N THR A 321 5.73 -29.94 -41.01
CA THR A 321 4.88 -31.01 -40.40
C THR A 321 3.46 -30.70 -39.91
N ILE A 322 2.49 -31.18 -40.70
CA ILE A 322 1.07 -31.35 -40.35
C ILE A 322 0.91 -32.54 -39.38
N THR A 323 0.23 -32.34 -38.24
CA THR A 323 -0.47 -33.41 -37.50
C THR A 323 -1.81 -32.90 -36.95
N GLY A 324 -2.91 -33.59 -37.28
CA GLY A 324 -4.16 -33.65 -36.49
C GLY A 324 -5.26 -32.58 -36.67
N PRO A 325 -6.56 -32.96 -36.68
CA PRO A 325 -7.69 -32.04 -36.48
C PRO A 325 -7.83 -31.69 -34.99
N GLN A 326 -8.16 -30.43 -34.67
CA GLN A 326 -8.13 -29.75 -33.35
C GLN A 326 -6.82 -28.97 -33.08
N SER A 327 -6.54 -27.95 -33.89
CA SER A 327 -5.57 -26.91 -33.52
C SER A 327 -6.23 -26.00 -32.49
N HIS A 328 -5.90 -26.15 -31.20
CA HIS A 328 -6.34 -25.21 -30.17
C HIS A 328 -5.32 -24.06 -30.09
N ASP A 329 -5.82 -22.84 -30.20
CA ASP A 329 -5.04 -21.61 -30.09
C ASP A 329 -4.68 -21.38 -28.61
N PRO A 330 -3.40 -21.42 -28.20
CA PRO A 330 -3.01 -21.26 -26.79
C PRO A 330 -3.49 -19.95 -26.16
N ALA A 331 -3.66 -18.89 -26.94
CA ALA A 331 -4.19 -17.63 -26.46
C ALA A 331 -5.63 -17.81 -25.95
N ILE A 332 -6.46 -18.56 -26.69
CA ILE A 332 -7.85 -18.81 -26.29
C ILE A 332 -7.92 -19.63 -25.00
N LEU A 333 -7.04 -20.62 -24.85
CA LEU A 333 -6.92 -21.42 -23.63
C LEU A 333 -6.54 -20.52 -22.44
N LEU A 334 -5.56 -19.63 -22.62
CA LEU A 334 -5.19 -18.64 -21.61
C LEU A 334 -6.37 -17.71 -21.27
N PHE A 335 -7.12 -17.23 -22.26
CA PHE A 335 -8.27 -16.34 -22.04
C PHE A 335 -9.38 -17.02 -21.25
N GLN A 336 -9.64 -18.30 -21.52
CA GLN A 336 -10.59 -19.11 -20.75
C GLN A 336 -10.16 -19.22 -19.28
N LEU A 337 -8.89 -19.59 -19.02
CA LEU A 337 -8.37 -19.63 -17.66
C LEU A 337 -8.47 -18.27 -16.96
N ARG A 338 -8.11 -17.18 -17.65
CA ARG A 338 -8.14 -15.82 -17.11
C ARG A 338 -9.56 -15.37 -16.79
N ARG A 339 -10.59 -15.85 -17.49
CA ARG A 339 -12.01 -15.61 -17.13
C ARG A 339 -12.41 -16.35 -15.86
N ILE A 340 -12.01 -17.61 -15.71
CA ILE A 340 -12.25 -18.36 -14.46
C ILE A 340 -11.56 -17.65 -13.30
N GLN A 341 -10.30 -17.24 -13.50
CA GLN A 341 -9.53 -16.47 -12.52
C GLN A 341 -10.17 -15.13 -12.15
N SER A 342 -10.60 -14.38 -13.15
CA SER A 342 -11.30 -13.12 -12.96
C SER A 342 -12.57 -13.29 -12.13
N HIS A 343 -13.34 -14.34 -12.38
CA HIS A 343 -14.59 -14.62 -11.68
C HIS A 343 -14.36 -14.87 -10.18
N TRP A 344 -13.46 -15.80 -9.84
CA TRP A 344 -13.22 -16.11 -8.42
C TRP A 344 -12.49 -14.98 -7.70
N TYR A 345 -11.59 -14.25 -8.36
CA TYR A 345 -10.87 -13.15 -7.74
C TYR A 345 -11.79 -11.95 -7.43
N GLN A 346 -12.65 -11.56 -8.37
CA GLN A 346 -13.68 -10.54 -8.10
C GLN A 346 -14.61 -10.99 -6.98
N THR A 347 -15.02 -12.27 -7.00
CA THR A 347 -15.95 -12.80 -6.01
C THR A 347 -15.32 -12.84 -4.62
N LEU A 348 -14.18 -13.50 -4.43
CA LEU A 348 -13.59 -13.75 -3.11
C LEU A 348 -12.82 -12.55 -2.53
N ILE A 349 -12.19 -11.74 -3.41
CA ILE A 349 -11.23 -10.71 -3.00
C ILE A 349 -11.77 -9.29 -3.15
N GLN A 350 -12.43 -8.96 -4.27
CA GLN A 350 -12.83 -7.57 -4.58
C GLN A 350 -14.27 -7.22 -4.16
N SER A 351 -15.14 -8.20 -3.98
CA SER A 351 -16.56 -7.99 -3.64
C SER A 351 -16.78 -7.70 -2.16
N ASP A 352 -17.90 -7.05 -1.84
CA ASP A 352 -18.30 -6.77 -0.46
C ASP A 352 -18.41 -8.08 0.36
N PRO A 353 -17.67 -8.19 1.48
CA PRO A 353 -17.72 -9.34 2.38
C PRO A 353 -19.12 -9.68 2.91
N ASN A 354 -20.00 -8.69 2.97
CA ASN A 354 -21.35 -8.84 3.51
C ASN A 354 -22.37 -9.32 2.48
N GLN A 355 -22.00 -9.37 1.19
CA GLN A 355 -22.89 -9.88 0.15
C GLN A 355 -22.82 -11.41 0.08
N PRO A 356 -23.96 -12.11 -0.06
CA PRO A 356 -23.97 -13.56 -0.27
C PRO A 356 -23.28 -13.91 -1.59
N ILE A 357 -22.54 -15.02 -1.61
CA ILE A 357 -21.96 -15.54 -2.84
C ILE A 357 -23.09 -16.20 -3.64
N GLU A 358 -23.40 -15.66 -4.81
CA GLU A 358 -24.42 -16.21 -5.70
C GLU A 358 -24.07 -17.65 -6.08
N GLY A 359 -25.05 -18.56 -6.05
CA GLY A 359 -24.85 -19.99 -6.35
C GLY A 359 -24.18 -20.82 -5.25
N ALA A 360 -23.73 -20.22 -4.14
CA ALA A 360 -23.06 -20.95 -3.06
C ALA A 360 -24.02 -21.66 -2.08
N ASP A 361 -25.34 -21.40 -2.15
CA ASP A 361 -26.35 -21.80 -1.13
C ASP A 361 -25.90 -21.54 0.33
N GLY A 362 -25.14 -20.46 0.54
CA GLY A 362 -24.59 -20.10 1.85
C GLY A 362 -23.30 -20.81 2.27
N ASP A 363 -22.71 -21.65 1.42
CA ASP A 363 -21.43 -22.34 1.67
C ASP A 363 -20.31 -21.88 0.73
N THR A 364 -19.42 -21.04 1.23
CA THR A 364 -18.24 -20.57 0.48
C THR A 364 -17.33 -21.70 0.02
N ALA A 365 -17.26 -22.83 0.75
CA ALA A 365 -16.44 -23.97 0.34
C ALA A 365 -16.96 -24.61 -0.95
N SER A 366 -18.30 -24.75 -1.08
CA SER A 366 -18.94 -25.21 -2.32
C SER A 366 -18.59 -24.34 -3.53
N PHE A 367 -18.54 -23.01 -3.37
CA PHE A 367 -18.11 -22.10 -4.44
C PHE A 367 -16.65 -22.34 -4.83
N ILE A 368 -15.74 -22.39 -3.85
CA ILE A 368 -14.32 -22.64 -4.11
C ILE A 368 -14.12 -23.99 -4.80
N TRP A 369 -14.86 -25.03 -4.39
CA TRP A 369 -14.80 -26.35 -5.02
C TRP A 369 -15.31 -26.33 -6.45
N GLN A 370 -16.38 -25.58 -6.74
CA GLN A 370 -16.85 -25.38 -8.11
C GLN A 370 -15.79 -24.71 -8.98
N VAL A 371 -15.19 -23.62 -8.50
CA VAL A 371 -14.11 -22.94 -9.21
C VAL A 371 -12.92 -23.88 -9.44
N CYS A 372 -12.56 -24.69 -8.44
CA CYS A 372 -11.51 -25.70 -8.58
C CYS A 372 -11.87 -26.81 -9.58
N GLN A 373 -13.14 -27.18 -9.68
CA GLN A 373 -13.62 -28.12 -10.69
C GLN A 373 -13.55 -27.50 -12.08
N ASP A 374 -14.02 -26.27 -12.26
CA ASP A 374 -13.99 -25.56 -13.55
C ASP A 374 -12.56 -25.45 -14.09
N MET A 375 -11.60 -25.10 -13.21
CA MET A 375 -10.19 -25.03 -13.58
C MET A 375 -9.59 -26.41 -13.90
N ARG A 376 -10.07 -27.48 -13.27
CA ARG A 376 -9.66 -28.86 -13.57
C ARG A 376 -10.22 -29.34 -14.89
N GLU A 377 -11.49 -29.12 -15.15
CA GLU A 377 -12.12 -29.46 -16.43
C GLU A 377 -11.44 -28.71 -17.58
N TRP A 378 -11.05 -27.45 -17.35
CA TRP A 378 -10.21 -26.70 -18.28
C TRP A 378 -8.85 -27.38 -18.51
N ASP A 379 -8.14 -27.79 -17.45
CA ASP A 379 -6.84 -28.48 -17.54
C ASP A 379 -6.94 -29.84 -18.27
N GLU A 380 -7.96 -30.63 -17.97
CA GLU A 380 -8.27 -31.91 -18.62
C GLU A 380 -8.66 -31.74 -20.10
N SER A 381 -9.18 -30.57 -20.47
CA SER A 381 -9.51 -30.23 -21.86
C SER A 381 -8.30 -29.80 -22.70
N LEU A 382 -7.12 -29.60 -22.08
CA LEU A 382 -5.93 -29.13 -22.80
C LEU A 382 -5.44 -30.20 -23.80
N PRO A 383 -5.18 -29.83 -25.06
CA PRO A 383 -4.77 -30.79 -26.09
C PRO A 383 -3.38 -31.36 -25.81
N GLU A 384 -3.16 -32.64 -26.07
CA GLU A 384 -1.84 -33.28 -25.91
C GLU A 384 -0.73 -32.59 -26.74
N THR A 385 -1.09 -31.98 -27.87
CA THR A 385 -0.18 -31.28 -28.79
C THR A 385 0.31 -29.90 -28.30
N LEU A 386 -0.12 -29.44 -27.12
CA LEU A 386 0.30 -28.15 -26.57
C LEU A 386 1.83 -28.11 -26.37
N PRO A 387 2.54 -27.05 -26.80
CA PRO A 387 3.98 -26.92 -26.58
C PRO A 387 4.35 -27.07 -25.10
N ILE A 388 5.44 -27.78 -24.81
CA ILE A 388 5.84 -28.12 -23.44
C ILE A 388 5.95 -26.87 -22.56
N GLY A 389 6.62 -25.81 -23.03
CA GLY A 389 6.75 -24.56 -22.26
C GLY A 389 5.42 -23.90 -21.91
N ILE A 390 4.45 -23.92 -22.84
CA ILE A 390 3.10 -23.37 -22.60
C ILE A 390 2.34 -24.26 -21.61
N ARG A 391 2.45 -25.59 -21.75
CA ARG A 391 1.85 -26.52 -20.80
C ARG A 391 2.38 -26.28 -19.39
N GLU A 392 3.70 -26.08 -19.24
CA GLU A 392 4.27 -25.82 -17.91
C GLU A 392 3.83 -24.48 -17.32
N LEU A 393 3.70 -23.43 -18.14
CA LEU A 393 3.11 -22.16 -17.72
C LEU A 393 1.68 -22.37 -17.19
N PHE A 394 0.84 -23.06 -17.95
CA PHE A 394 -0.55 -23.35 -17.55
C PHE A 394 -0.63 -24.20 -16.29
N ASN A 395 0.24 -25.20 -16.17
CA ASN A 395 0.39 -26.02 -14.98
C ASN A 395 0.77 -25.22 -13.73
N LEU A 396 1.60 -24.17 -13.87
CA LEU A 396 1.96 -23.28 -12.77
C LEU A 396 0.81 -22.32 -12.43
N GLU A 397 0.18 -21.72 -13.42
CA GLU A 397 -1.00 -20.83 -13.25
C GLU A 397 -2.14 -21.55 -12.53
N LEU A 398 -2.41 -22.81 -12.89
CA LEU A 398 -3.44 -23.64 -12.27
C LEU A 398 -3.14 -23.87 -10.78
N LYS A 399 -1.92 -24.32 -10.44
CA LYS A 399 -1.51 -24.59 -9.06
C LYS A 399 -1.48 -23.32 -8.20
N TYR A 400 -1.02 -22.22 -8.77
CA TYR A 400 -1.09 -20.90 -8.13
C TYR A 400 -2.54 -20.51 -7.83
N SER A 401 -3.45 -20.70 -8.79
CA SER A 401 -4.87 -20.37 -8.63
C SER A 401 -5.55 -21.23 -7.56
N TYR A 402 -5.23 -22.54 -7.49
CA TYR A 402 -5.74 -23.40 -6.43
C TYR A 402 -5.34 -22.89 -5.05
N VAL A 403 -4.05 -22.59 -4.83
CA VAL A 403 -3.62 -22.08 -3.52
C VAL A 403 -4.25 -20.71 -3.23
N TYR A 404 -4.32 -19.81 -4.21
CA TYR A 404 -4.85 -18.47 -3.97
C TYR A 404 -6.35 -18.47 -3.65
N CYS A 405 -7.18 -19.26 -4.35
CA CYS A 405 -8.61 -19.33 -4.03
C CYS A 405 -8.91 -20.08 -2.72
N LEU A 406 -8.03 -21.00 -2.30
CA LEU A 406 -8.13 -21.72 -1.02
C LEU A 406 -7.59 -20.91 0.17
N ALA A 407 -6.71 -19.96 -0.08
CA ALA A 407 -6.14 -19.09 0.94
C ALA A 407 -7.24 -18.22 1.58
N PRO A 408 -7.05 -17.79 2.85
CA PRO A 408 -7.98 -16.90 3.51
C PRO A 408 -8.27 -15.65 2.66
N SER A 409 -9.54 -15.25 2.62
CA SER A 409 -9.99 -14.03 1.94
C SER A 409 -11.12 -13.36 2.71
N ALA A 410 -11.47 -12.13 2.33
CA ALA A 410 -12.50 -11.37 3.04
C ALA A 410 -13.87 -12.08 3.07
N ARG A 411 -14.19 -12.89 2.04
CA ARG A 411 -15.42 -13.71 1.94
C ARG A 411 -15.22 -15.19 2.28
N ALA A 412 -13.98 -15.64 2.45
CA ALA A 412 -13.62 -16.97 2.91
C ALA A 412 -12.52 -16.90 3.99
N PRO A 413 -12.79 -16.31 5.17
CA PRO A 413 -11.74 -16.02 6.15
C PRO A 413 -11.23 -17.25 6.89
N VAL A 414 -12.03 -18.32 6.96
CA VAL A 414 -11.70 -19.53 7.71
C VAL A 414 -11.27 -20.65 6.78
N MET A 415 -10.06 -21.16 6.96
CA MET A 415 -9.60 -22.37 6.28
C MET A 415 -10.15 -23.62 6.96
N THR A 416 -10.61 -24.58 6.16
CA THR A 416 -10.98 -25.92 6.65
C THR A 416 -9.73 -26.78 6.88
N ALA A 417 -9.82 -27.84 7.69
CA ALA A 417 -8.70 -28.78 7.87
C ALA A 417 -8.27 -29.40 6.54
N TYR A 418 -9.24 -29.71 5.67
CA TYR A 418 -8.96 -30.22 4.33
C TYR A 418 -8.32 -29.15 3.42
N GLY A 419 -8.78 -27.90 3.50
CA GLY A 419 -8.18 -26.76 2.78
C GLY A 419 -6.71 -26.55 3.10
N ARG A 420 -6.31 -26.72 4.37
CA ARG A 420 -4.88 -26.69 4.77
C ARG A 420 -4.06 -27.79 4.11
N VAL A 421 -4.58 -29.02 4.07
CA VAL A 421 -3.91 -30.13 3.38
C VAL A 421 -3.78 -29.84 1.88
N LEU A 422 -4.81 -29.25 1.26
CA LEU A 422 -4.75 -28.86 -0.14
C LEU A 422 -3.69 -27.79 -0.40
N ILE A 423 -3.64 -26.72 0.41
CA ILE A 423 -2.59 -25.70 0.27
C ILE A 423 -1.21 -26.31 0.47
N PHE A 424 -1.02 -27.16 1.49
CA PHE A 424 0.25 -27.84 1.73
C PHE A 424 0.72 -28.64 0.50
N GLU A 425 -0.16 -29.47 -0.07
CA GLU A 425 0.19 -30.34 -1.20
C GLU A 425 0.36 -29.55 -2.51
N TYR A 426 -0.52 -28.60 -2.82
CA TYR A 426 -0.41 -27.78 -4.03
C TYR A 426 0.74 -26.78 -3.99
N ALA A 427 1.08 -26.23 -2.82
CA ALA A 427 2.24 -25.36 -2.67
C ALA A 427 3.54 -26.12 -2.91
N ILE A 428 3.71 -27.32 -2.34
CA ILE A 428 4.87 -28.18 -2.64
C ILE A 428 4.90 -28.49 -4.15
N ALA A 429 3.78 -28.88 -4.75
CA ALA A 429 3.73 -29.20 -6.16
C ALA A 429 4.09 -28.01 -7.07
N TYR A 430 3.69 -26.79 -6.71
CA TYR A 430 4.10 -25.57 -7.43
C TYR A 430 5.58 -25.27 -7.23
N LEU A 431 6.05 -25.27 -5.98
CA LEU A 431 7.41 -24.87 -5.62
C LEU A 431 8.46 -25.85 -6.13
N ASP A 432 8.18 -27.15 -6.10
CA ASP A 432 9.03 -28.17 -6.69
C ASP A 432 9.12 -28.01 -8.21
N HIS A 433 8.01 -27.64 -8.85
CA HIS A 433 7.94 -27.49 -10.29
C HIS A 433 8.65 -26.23 -10.79
N VAL A 434 8.39 -25.07 -10.19
CA VAL A 434 9.06 -23.80 -10.54
C VAL A 434 10.56 -23.85 -10.22
N TYR A 435 10.95 -24.53 -9.13
CA TYR A 435 12.35 -24.81 -8.83
C TYR A 435 13.03 -25.60 -9.95
N GLY A 436 12.37 -26.64 -10.47
CA GLY A 436 12.87 -27.43 -11.60
C GLY A 436 13.07 -26.57 -12.86
N ILE A 437 12.11 -25.70 -13.18
CA ILE A 437 12.20 -24.77 -14.31
C ILE A 437 13.36 -23.77 -14.13
N ALA A 438 13.50 -23.19 -12.93
CA ALA A 438 14.51 -22.17 -12.64
C ALA A 438 15.94 -22.73 -12.57
N THR A 439 16.12 -23.95 -12.07
CA THR A 439 17.46 -24.54 -11.79
C THR A 439 17.91 -25.58 -12.81
N HIS A 440 16.99 -26.37 -13.35
CA HIS A 440 17.28 -27.46 -14.28
C HIS A 440 16.88 -27.14 -15.73
N GLY A 441 16.29 -25.96 -15.99
CA GLY A 441 16.05 -25.42 -17.32
C GLY A 441 17.33 -25.02 -18.08
N SER A 442 18.45 -25.73 -17.89
CA SER A 442 19.74 -25.50 -18.54
C SER A 442 19.90 -26.24 -19.86
N ALA A 443 18.89 -26.99 -20.32
CA ALA A 443 18.86 -27.49 -21.68
C ALA A 443 18.61 -26.31 -22.63
N ASP A 444 19.62 -25.92 -23.40
CA ASP A 444 19.51 -24.93 -24.46
C ASP A 444 18.81 -25.58 -25.68
N PRO A 445 17.68 -25.03 -26.18
CA PRO A 445 16.97 -23.85 -25.69
C PRO A 445 15.97 -24.19 -24.59
N ASN A 446 15.96 -23.40 -23.51
CA ASN A 446 14.97 -23.52 -22.44
C ASN A 446 13.62 -22.98 -22.96
N PRO A 447 12.59 -23.83 -23.10
CA PRO A 447 11.31 -23.43 -23.67
C PRO A 447 10.46 -22.57 -22.72
N SER A 448 10.87 -22.39 -21.45
CA SER A 448 10.07 -21.67 -20.45
C SER A 448 10.76 -20.35 -20.07
N PHE A 449 10.13 -19.23 -20.42
CA PHE A 449 10.49 -17.93 -19.86
C PHE A 449 9.75 -17.70 -18.54
N TYR A 450 10.30 -16.84 -17.71
CA TYR A 450 9.66 -16.38 -16.48
C TYR A 450 9.84 -14.87 -16.34
N THR A 451 8.94 -14.26 -15.59
CA THR A 451 8.80 -12.83 -15.36
C THR A 451 9.11 -12.50 -13.90
N TYR A 452 9.21 -11.22 -13.56
CA TYR A 452 9.35 -10.82 -12.15
C TYR A 452 8.13 -11.23 -11.32
N HIS A 453 6.95 -11.32 -11.94
CA HIS A 453 5.73 -11.79 -11.28
C HIS A 453 5.84 -13.24 -10.79
N ASP A 454 6.67 -14.07 -11.42
CA ASP A 454 6.93 -15.43 -10.93
C ASP A 454 7.73 -15.42 -9.63
N ALA A 455 8.60 -14.42 -9.40
CA ALA A 455 9.28 -14.25 -8.11
C ALA A 455 8.29 -13.88 -6.99
N LEU A 456 7.35 -12.97 -7.28
CA LEU A 456 6.27 -12.62 -6.36
C LEU A 456 5.39 -13.85 -6.05
N ARG A 457 5.08 -14.68 -7.05
CA ARG A 457 4.32 -15.92 -6.86
C ARG A 457 5.09 -16.95 -6.02
N VAL A 458 6.39 -17.12 -6.24
CA VAL A 458 7.22 -18.02 -5.41
C VAL A 458 7.19 -17.57 -3.95
N PHE A 459 7.33 -16.27 -3.70
CA PHE A 459 7.23 -15.71 -2.36
C PHE A 459 5.85 -15.93 -1.73
N PHE A 460 4.78 -15.67 -2.49
CA PHE A 460 3.40 -15.93 -2.09
C PHE A 460 3.21 -17.40 -1.68
N MET A 461 3.54 -18.32 -2.59
CA MET A 461 3.35 -19.76 -2.39
C MET A 461 4.18 -20.32 -1.23
N GLY A 462 5.43 -19.88 -1.10
CA GLY A 462 6.31 -20.27 0.01
C GLY A 462 5.74 -19.93 1.37
N SER A 463 4.99 -18.84 1.46
CA SER A 463 4.52 -18.37 2.76
C SER A 463 3.11 -18.82 3.10
N GLN A 464 2.24 -19.04 2.10
CA GLN A 464 1.01 -19.82 2.31
C GLN A 464 1.35 -21.23 2.84
N PHE A 465 2.45 -21.81 2.33
CA PHE A 465 3.00 -23.06 2.84
C PHE A 465 3.48 -22.94 4.30
N MET A 466 4.21 -21.88 4.65
CA MET A 466 4.64 -21.64 6.04
C MET A 466 3.46 -21.41 6.99
N ALA A 467 2.46 -20.62 6.60
CA ALA A 467 1.27 -20.35 7.41
C ALA A 467 0.55 -21.65 7.79
N VAL A 468 0.38 -22.56 6.81
CA VAL A 468 -0.22 -23.88 7.06
C VAL A 468 0.63 -24.73 8.01
N LEU A 469 1.96 -24.72 7.85
CA LEU A 469 2.87 -25.45 8.74
C LEU A 469 2.88 -24.93 10.17
N ARG A 470 2.69 -23.62 10.35
CA ARG A 470 2.58 -23.01 11.67
C ARG A 470 1.26 -23.39 12.33
N ASP A 471 0.14 -23.32 11.60
CA ASP A 471 -1.21 -23.55 12.14
C ASP A 471 -1.50 -25.02 12.44
N ALA A 472 -1.13 -25.91 11.52
CA ALA A 472 -1.50 -27.33 11.57
C ALA A 472 -0.30 -28.27 11.38
N GLY A 473 0.91 -27.79 11.66
CA GLY A 473 2.16 -28.50 11.41
C GLY A 473 2.21 -29.90 12.00
N ASP A 474 1.90 -30.06 13.29
CA ASP A 474 2.03 -31.37 13.95
C ASP A 474 1.10 -32.43 13.34
N ALA A 475 -0.14 -32.06 12.99
CA ALA A 475 -1.09 -32.95 12.35
C ALA A 475 -0.67 -33.31 10.91
N ILE A 476 -0.25 -32.32 10.12
CA ILE A 476 0.17 -32.50 8.73
C ILE A 476 1.47 -33.33 8.66
N LEU A 477 2.45 -33.03 9.51
CA LEU A 477 3.74 -33.72 9.55
C LEU A 477 3.60 -35.18 10.01
N ALA A 478 2.68 -35.46 10.94
CA ALA A 478 2.35 -36.82 11.37
C ALA A 478 1.59 -37.64 10.31
N GLY A 479 1.15 -37.01 9.22
CA GLY A 479 0.35 -37.67 8.19
C GLY A 479 -1.06 -38.01 8.66
N ALA A 480 -1.63 -37.19 9.56
CA ALA A 480 -2.97 -37.41 10.07
C ALA A 480 -3.99 -37.49 8.92
N SER A 481 -4.83 -38.52 8.92
CA SER A 481 -5.90 -38.69 7.94
C SER A 481 -6.99 -37.65 8.21
N VAL A 482 -7.09 -36.65 7.34
CA VAL A 482 -8.18 -35.67 7.36
C VAL A 482 -9.33 -36.22 6.52
N PRO A 483 -10.54 -36.41 7.10
CA PRO A 483 -11.70 -36.86 6.36
C PRO A 483 -11.98 -35.91 5.19
N VAL A 484 -12.13 -36.47 3.98
CA VAL A 484 -12.56 -35.70 2.81
C VAL A 484 -14.01 -35.26 3.06
N PRO A 485 -14.32 -33.95 3.00
CA PRO A 485 -15.68 -33.47 3.18
C PRO A 485 -16.65 -34.13 2.18
N LEU A 486 -17.83 -34.53 2.65
CA LEU A 486 -18.88 -35.06 1.77
C LEU A 486 -19.48 -33.92 0.94
N SER A 487 -19.49 -34.05 -0.39
CA SER A 487 -20.22 -33.13 -1.26
C SER A 487 -21.71 -33.44 -1.25
N LEU A 488 -22.53 -32.39 -1.29
CA LEU A 488 -23.98 -32.53 -1.47
C LEU A 488 -24.29 -33.06 -2.88
N PRO A 489 -25.33 -33.89 -3.05
CA PRO A 489 -25.73 -34.39 -4.36
C PRO A 489 -25.98 -33.24 -5.36
N GLY A 490 -25.29 -33.27 -6.50
CA GLY A 490 -25.39 -32.23 -7.53
C GLY A 490 -24.44 -31.03 -7.37
N LYS A 491 -23.60 -31.00 -6.31
CA LYS A 491 -22.54 -29.99 -6.14
C LYS A 491 -21.16 -30.54 -6.48
N ALA A 492 -20.25 -29.63 -6.80
CA ALA A 492 -18.84 -29.95 -7.07
C ALA A 492 -18.19 -30.76 -5.95
N PRO A 493 -17.38 -31.79 -6.28
CA PRO A 493 -16.62 -32.51 -5.27
C PRO A 493 -15.47 -31.66 -4.74
N PRO A 494 -14.97 -31.95 -3.52
CA PRO A 494 -13.78 -31.30 -3.01
C PRO A 494 -12.58 -31.54 -3.94
N PRO A 495 -11.65 -30.57 -4.07
CA PRO A 495 -10.51 -30.69 -4.96
C PRO A 495 -9.65 -31.90 -4.57
N PRO A 496 -9.31 -32.81 -5.49
CA PRO A 496 -8.39 -33.92 -5.20
C PRO A 496 -6.98 -33.41 -4.87
N LEU A 497 -6.26 -34.22 -4.11
CA LEU A 497 -4.84 -33.98 -3.82
C LEU A 497 -3.99 -34.21 -5.08
N PRO A 498 -2.92 -33.42 -5.30
CA PRO A 498 -1.98 -33.69 -6.37
C PRO A 498 -1.28 -35.05 -6.17
N THR A 499 -0.96 -35.73 -7.28
CA THR A 499 -0.31 -37.03 -7.25
C THR A 499 1.06 -36.94 -6.59
N ARG A 500 1.29 -37.75 -5.54
CA ARG A 500 2.60 -37.86 -4.89
C ARG A 500 3.55 -38.66 -5.76
N THR A 501 4.70 -38.09 -6.08
CA THR A 501 5.75 -38.74 -6.89
C THR A 501 6.80 -39.46 -6.03
N SER A 502 6.90 -39.14 -4.74
CA SER A 502 7.81 -39.80 -3.78
C SER A 502 7.04 -40.32 -2.55
N ASN A 503 7.50 -41.45 -2.00
CA ASN A 503 7.04 -42.02 -0.71
C ASN A 503 7.71 -41.36 0.50
N GLU A 504 8.18 -40.13 0.32
CA GLU A 504 8.91 -39.39 1.32
C GLU A 504 7.97 -38.83 2.39
N ASP A 505 8.43 -38.79 3.64
CA ASP A 505 7.63 -38.28 4.75
C ASP A 505 7.44 -36.76 4.65
N ASN A 506 6.36 -36.26 5.26
CA ASN A 506 5.99 -34.85 5.17
C ASN A 506 7.02 -33.92 5.83
N LEU A 507 7.80 -34.40 6.80
CA LEU A 507 8.85 -33.60 7.44
C LEU A 507 10.00 -33.33 6.48
N THR A 508 10.52 -34.37 5.82
CA THR A 508 11.60 -34.23 4.83
C THR A 508 11.14 -33.39 3.64
N ARG A 509 9.91 -33.61 3.15
CA ARG A 509 9.30 -32.80 2.08
C ARG A 509 9.20 -31.31 2.45
N SER A 510 8.82 -31.01 3.70
CA SER A 510 8.66 -29.64 4.17
C SER A 510 9.98 -28.89 4.23
N ILE A 511 11.02 -29.53 4.78
CA ILE A 511 12.37 -28.93 4.82
C ILE A 511 12.86 -28.64 3.41
N ARG A 512 12.74 -29.63 2.50
CA ARG A 512 13.14 -29.45 1.09
C ARG A 512 12.37 -28.33 0.40
N CYS A 513 11.07 -28.24 0.63
CA CYS A 513 10.21 -27.21 0.04
C CYS A 513 10.70 -25.81 0.42
N LEU A 514 10.93 -25.56 1.71
CA LEU A 514 11.42 -24.26 2.21
C LEU A 514 12.82 -23.93 1.67
N GLU A 515 13.71 -24.92 1.57
CA GLU A 515 15.04 -24.74 0.96
C GLU A 515 14.94 -24.41 -0.54
N ARG A 516 14.00 -25.04 -1.26
CA ARG A 516 13.75 -24.75 -2.69
C ARG A 516 13.19 -23.35 -2.93
N VAL A 517 12.35 -22.81 -2.04
CA VAL A 517 11.92 -21.40 -2.13
C VAL A 517 13.13 -20.48 -2.11
N LYS A 518 14.04 -20.65 -1.14
CA LYS A 518 15.26 -19.85 -1.00
C LYS A 518 16.12 -19.92 -2.25
N VAL A 519 16.40 -21.12 -2.74
CA VAL A 519 17.23 -21.30 -3.96
C VAL A 519 16.56 -20.69 -5.19
N THR A 520 15.23 -20.79 -5.31
CA THR A 520 14.49 -20.23 -6.46
C THR A 520 14.52 -18.70 -6.43
N LEU A 521 14.25 -18.07 -5.28
CA LEU A 521 14.32 -16.61 -5.13
C LEU A 521 15.75 -16.10 -5.31
N GLN A 522 16.76 -16.84 -4.82
CA GLN A 522 18.16 -16.54 -5.08
C GLN A 522 18.47 -16.55 -6.59
N LYS A 523 17.97 -17.56 -7.31
CA LYS A 523 18.17 -17.67 -8.76
C LYS A 523 17.51 -16.52 -9.51
N TYR A 524 16.29 -16.13 -9.12
CA TYR A 524 15.63 -14.95 -9.66
C TYR A 524 16.35 -13.64 -9.30
N GLY A 525 16.97 -13.60 -8.12
CA GLY A 525 17.81 -12.50 -7.64
C GLY A 525 19.08 -12.24 -8.48
N GLU A 526 19.51 -13.20 -9.32
CA GLU A 526 20.59 -12.96 -10.29
C GLU A 526 20.17 -12.00 -11.40
N ARG A 527 18.86 -11.85 -11.64
CA ARG A 527 18.28 -10.98 -12.67
C ARG A 527 17.53 -9.78 -12.10
N TRP A 528 16.74 -9.98 -11.05
CA TRP A 528 15.94 -8.92 -10.43
C TRP A 528 16.41 -8.64 -9.02
N LEU A 529 16.95 -7.45 -8.78
CA LEU A 529 17.45 -7.06 -7.45
C LEU A 529 16.35 -7.13 -6.39
N ASP A 530 15.11 -6.75 -6.73
CA ASP A 530 13.97 -6.84 -5.81
C ASP A 530 13.67 -8.28 -5.36
N ALA A 531 14.01 -9.29 -6.17
CA ALA A 531 13.87 -10.69 -5.74
C ALA A 531 14.87 -11.08 -4.64
N GLN A 532 15.99 -10.35 -4.50
CA GLN A 532 16.89 -10.51 -3.36
C GLN A 532 16.25 -9.99 -2.07
N SER A 533 15.49 -8.90 -2.13
CA SER A 533 14.70 -8.41 -1.00
C SER A 533 13.60 -9.40 -0.58
N LEU A 534 12.97 -10.07 -1.56
CA LEU A 534 12.02 -11.16 -1.30
C LEU A 534 12.70 -12.38 -0.65
N LEU A 535 13.89 -12.76 -1.13
CA LEU A 535 14.69 -13.83 -0.52
C LEU A 535 15.03 -13.49 0.92
N GLN A 536 15.54 -12.28 1.16
CA GLN A 536 15.90 -11.85 2.50
C GLN A 536 14.66 -11.92 3.41
N SER A 537 13.50 -11.40 2.94
CA SER A 537 12.21 -11.47 3.66
C SER A 537 11.93 -12.89 4.09
N PHE A 538 11.94 -13.79 3.11
CA PHE A 538 11.61 -15.19 3.32
C PHE A 538 12.60 -15.87 4.25
N ASP A 539 13.88 -15.51 4.20
CA ASP A 539 14.91 -16.04 5.09
C ASP A 539 14.62 -15.70 6.55
N THR A 540 14.36 -14.43 6.86
CA THR A 540 14.00 -13.98 8.21
C THR A 540 12.76 -14.71 8.72
N LEU A 541 11.73 -14.79 7.88
CA LEU A 541 10.45 -15.39 8.26
C LEU A 541 10.49 -16.91 8.39
N SER A 542 11.38 -17.59 7.67
CA SER A 542 11.45 -19.06 7.67
C SER A 542 12.47 -19.63 8.67
N GLU A 543 13.35 -18.80 9.24
CA GLU A 543 14.49 -19.25 10.06
C GLU A 543 14.06 -20.11 11.25
N GLY A 544 13.13 -19.62 12.07
CA GLY A 544 12.63 -20.32 13.26
C GLY A 544 11.99 -21.67 12.89
N LEU A 545 11.10 -21.66 11.90
CA LEU A 545 10.39 -22.86 11.43
C LEU A 545 11.35 -23.92 10.88
N ILE A 546 12.33 -23.54 10.05
CA ILE A 546 13.31 -24.49 9.49
C ILE A 546 14.15 -25.13 10.61
N LYS A 547 14.56 -24.34 11.60
CA LYS A 547 15.33 -24.84 12.75
C LYS A 547 14.54 -25.88 13.54
N ASP A 548 13.25 -25.61 13.79
CA ASP A 548 12.37 -26.53 14.50
C ASP A 548 12.13 -27.82 13.73
N LEU A 549 11.90 -27.74 12.41
CA LEU A 549 11.75 -28.91 11.55
C LEU A 549 13.03 -29.76 11.51
N LYS A 550 14.21 -29.14 11.39
CA LYS A 550 15.50 -29.85 11.42
C LYS A 550 15.76 -30.52 12.77
N ALA A 551 15.38 -29.89 13.88
CA ALA A 551 15.45 -30.50 15.20
C ALA A 551 14.53 -31.73 15.32
N LYS A 552 13.27 -31.63 14.84
CA LYS A 552 12.34 -32.77 14.76
C LYS A 552 12.92 -33.90 13.90
N GLN A 553 13.60 -33.58 12.80
CA GLN A 553 14.23 -34.57 11.91
C GLN A 553 15.38 -35.31 12.61
N GLN A 554 16.23 -34.60 13.35
CA GLN A 554 17.30 -35.18 14.14
C GLN A 554 16.78 -36.06 15.28
N GLN A 555 15.72 -35.63 15.97
CA GLN A 555 15.06 -36.44 17.01
C GLN A 555 14.46 -37.73 16.44
N ALA A 556 13.81 -37.67 15.28
CA ALA A 556 13.26 -38.84 14.60
C ALA A 556 14.37 -39.82 14.14
N MET A 557 15.51 -39.31 13.67
CA MET A 557 16.68 -40.13 13.35
C MET A 557 17.31 -40.76 14.60
N GLY A 558 17.41 -40.01 15.70
CA GLY A 558 17.92 -40.49 17.00
C GLY A 558 17.02 -41.55 17.62
N ALA A 559 15.70 -41.40 17.54
CA ALA A 559 14.73 -42.41 17.99
C ALA A 559 14.79 -43.69 17.16
N ARG A 560 14.96 -43.59 15.83
CA ARG A 560 15.19 -44.76 14.97
C ARG A 560 16.53 -45.46 15.28
N ALA A 561 17.55 -44.71 15.69
CA ALA A 561 18.84 -45.27 16.11
C ALA A 561 18.78 -45.97 17.48
N SER A 562 17.94 -45.49 18.41
CA SER A 562 17.77 -46.08 19.75
C SER A 562 16.80 -47.27 19.80
N ILE A 563 15.84 -47.35 18.88
CA ILE A 563 14.91 -48.50 18.73
C ILE A 563 15.63 -49.76 18.18
N GLY A 564 16.85 -49.63 17.65
CA GLY A 564 17.70 -50.77 17.27
C GLY A 564 18.24 -51.60 18.45
N THR A 565 18.05 -51.16 19.70
CA THR A 565 18.60 -51.83 20.89
C THR A 565 17.61 -51.82 22.05
N SER A 566 16.56 -52.65 22.02
CA SER A 566 15.97 -53.28 23.22
C SER A 566 14.69 -54.05 22.84
N LYS A 567 14.58 -55.30 23.32
CA LYS A 567 13.40 -56.16 23.22
C LYS A 567 12.52 -56.02 24.47
N ASP A 568 11.22 -56.10 24.23
CA ASP A 568 10.14 -56.57 25.11
C ASP A 568 9.43 -55.59 26.07
N PRO A 569 8.12 -55.86 26.34
CA PRO A 569 7.09 -54.82 26.32
C PRO A 569 6.50 -54.56 27.71
N VAL A 570 6.07 -53.32 27.96
CA VAL A 570 5.12 -53.01 29.04
C VAL A 570 4.12 -51.98 28.54
N ILE A 571 2.85 -52.42 28.53
CA ILE A 571 1.66 -51.59 28.46
C ILE A 571 1.50 -50.93 29.83
N SER A 572 1.43 -49.60 29.88
CA SER A 572 0.86 -48.88 31.02
C SER A 572 -0.14 -47.85 30.52
N GLU A 573 -1.31 -47.89 31.15
CA GLU A 573 -2.52 -47.12 30.89
C GLU A 573 -2.27 -45.61 30.72
N LEU A 574 -2.83 -45.06 29.64
CA LEU A 574 -2.99 -43.62 29.42
C LEU A 574 -4.24 -43.15 30.18
N ALA A 575 -4.04 -42.40 31.26
CA ALA A 575 -5.04 -41.44 31.74
C ALA A 575 -4.93 -40.15 30.90
N PRO A 576 -6.04 -39.48 30.54
CA PRO A 576 -6.01 -38.26 29.76
C PRO A 576 -5.55 -37.11 30.65
N SER A 577 -4.26 -36.76 30.56
CA SER A 577 -3.78 -35.48 31.07
C SER A 577 -4.45 -34.38 30.26
N SER A 578 -5.35 -33.64 30.91
CA SER A 578 -6.00 -32.44 30.42
C SER A 578 -4.95 -31.39 30.06
N CYS A 579 -4.46 -31.44 28.82
CA CYS A 579 -3.69 -30.36 28.23
C CYS A 579 -4.71 -29.32 27.79
N ILE A 580 -4.79 -28.24 28.57
CA ILE A 580 -5.59 -27.05 28.30
C ILE A 580 -5.36 -26.64 26.84
N MET A 581 -6.45 -26.53 26.07
CA MET A 581 -6.47 -25.97 24.72
C MET A 581 -5.81 -24.59 24.77
N ARG A 582 -4.52 -24.51 24.39
CA ARG A 582 -3.96 -23.26 23.90
C ARG A 582 -4.50 -23.09 22.49
N ARG A 583 -5.47 -22.20 22.37
CA ARG A 583 -6.00 -21.69 21.11
C ARG A 583 -4.90 -20.82 20.48
N PHE A 584 -3.92 -21.47 19.85
CA PHE A 584 -3.02 -20.80 18.92
C PHE A 584 -3.80 -20.65 17.62
N LEU A 585 -4.40 -19.49 17.42
CA LEU A 585 -4.66 -19.01 16.07
C LEU A 585 -3.29 -18.68 15.52
N VAL A 586 -2.83 -19.48 14.56
CA VAL A 586 -1.76 -19.01 13.69
C VAL A 586 -2.42 -18.08 12.69
N SER A 587 -2.43 -16.81 13.07
CA SER A 587 -2.69 -15.68 12.18
C SER A 587 -1.49 -15.45 11.26
N GLU A 588 -1.72 -14.66 10.22
CA GLU A 588 -0.90 -14.37 9.04
C GLU A 588 0.47 -13.69 9.33
N GLU A 589 1.16 -14.10 10.39
CA GLU A 589 2.30 -13.41 10.98
C GLU A 589 3.66 -14.01 10.62
N GLU A 590 3.87 -14.52 9.40
CA GLU A 590 5.26 -14.80 8.98
C GLU A 590 5.47 -14.72 7.47
N GLN A 591 4.84 -13.74 6.83
CA GLN A 591 5.11 -13.40 5.44
C GLN A 591 5.73 -12.00 5.22
N VAL A 592 5.91 -11.15 6.25
CA VAL A 592 6.03 -9.69 5.97
C VAL A 592 7.30 -8.96 6.42
N ASP A 593 8.34 -9.65 6.88
CA ASP A 593 9.46 -8.93 7.52
C ASP A 593 10.46 -8.19 6.61
N ILE A 594 10.48 -8.33 5.27
CA ILE A 594 11.40 -7.48 4.45
C ILE A 594 10.71 -6.72 3.30
N LEU A 595 9.43 -6.97 3.04
CA LEU A 595 8.57 -6.02 2.30
C LEU A 595 8.16 -4.83 3.19
N GLY A 596 8.05 -4.99 4.51
CA GLY A 596 7.59 -3.93 5.42
C GLY A 596 8.52 -2.71 5.52
N MET A 597 9.82 -2.83 5.25
CA MET A 597 10.72 -1.67 5.26
C MET A 597 10.58 -0.79 4.01
N THR A 598 10.31 -1.37 2.84
CA THR A 598 10.09 -0.63 1.58
C THR A 598 8.62 -0.23 1.38
N GLU A 599 7.66 -1.06 1.77
CA GLU A 599 6.22 -0.73 1.73
C GLU A 599 5.83 0.25 2.84
N GLY A 600 6.42 0.16 4.03
CA GLY A 600 6.22 1.15 5.10
C GLY A 600 6.79 2.53 4.75
N TYR A 601 7.91 2.56 4.02
CA TYR A 601 8.42 3.78 3.41
C TYR A 601 7.45 4.32 2.34
N SER A 602 6.89 3.43 1.50
CA SER A 602 5.91 3.80 0.47
C SER A 602 4.59 4.33 1.02
N ALA A 603 3.97 3.67 2.01
CA ALA A 603 2.68 4.06 2.58
C ALA A 603 2.74 5.41 3.30
N ARG A 604 3.81 5.66 4.06
CA ARG A 604 4.00 6.92 4.79
C ARG A 604 4.30 8.08 3.83
N LYS A 605 5.13 7.85 2.80
CA LYS A 605 5.35 8.79 1.68
C LYS A 605 4.07 9.03 0.88
N HIS A 606 3.24 8.00 0.69
CA HIS A 606 1.96 8.08 0.00
C HIS A 606 0.95 8.91 0.78
N ILE A 607 0.82 8.73 2.10
CA ILE A 607 -0.03 9.60 2.94
C ILE A 607 0.41 11.06 2.81
N ALA A 608 1.71 11.33 2.93
CA ALA A 608 2.21 12.69 2.75
C ALA A 608 1.92 13.25 1.34
N SER A 609 2.01 12.42 0.29
CA SER A 609 1.62 12.79 -1.08
C SER A 609 0.13 13.10 -1.22
N LEU A 610 -0.75 12.23 -0.70
CA LEU A 610 -2.20 12.39 -0.73
C LEU A 610 -2.64 13.68 -0.04
N LEU A 611 -2.02 14.00 1.11
CA LEU A 611 -2.29 15.26 1.81
C LEU A 611 -1.86 16.47 0.96
N ARG A 612 -0.68 16.41 0.33
CA ARG A 612 -0.22 17.48 -0.57
C ARG A 612 -1.10 17.63 -1.81
N GLU A 613 -1.57 16.53 -2.41
CA GLU A 613 -2.52 16.53 -3.52
C GLU A 613 -3.87 17.17 -3.13
N ALA A 614 -4.27 17.03 -1.86
CA ALA A 614 -5.42 17.71 -1.28
C ALA A 614 -5.13 19.15 -0.80
N ALA A 615 -3.97 19.72 -1.14
CA ALA A 615 -3.49 21.04 -0.72
C ALA A 615 -3.31 21.20 0.81
N ILE A 616 -3.05 20.11 1.53
CA ILE A 616 -2.72 20.09 2.96
C ILE A 616 -1.19 19.98 3.10
N PRO A 617 -0.51 20.95 3.74
CA PRO A 617 0.94 20.90 3.94
C PRO A 617 1.33 19.69 4.79
N ALA A 618 2.09 18.75 4.21
CA ALA A 618 2.48 17.51 4.87
C ALA A 618 3.88 17.01 4.44
N VAL A 619 4.62 16.48 5.42
CA VAL A 619 5.96 15.90 5.23
C VAL A 619 6.05 14.48 5.79
N HIS A 620 6.93 13.70 5.19
CA HIS A 620 7.33 12.38 5.65
C HIS A 620 8.67 12.48 6.38
N LEU A 621 8.82 11.82 7.54
CA LEU A 621 10.07 11.84 8.31
C LEU A 621 10.56 10.43 8.63
N ASP A 622 11.75 10.09 8.15
CA ASP A 622 12.45 8.83 8.45
C ASP A 622 13.52 9.00 9.55
N ILE A 623 13.93 7.90 10.19
CA ILE A 623 14.87 7.85 11.34
C ILE A 623 16.24 8.48 11.09
N HIS A 624 16.62 8.64 9.83
CA HIS A 624 17.94 9.12 9.43
C HIS A 624 17.91 10.29 8.45
N GLU A 625 16.72 10.80 8.10
CA GLU A 625 16.57 11.92 7.17
C GLU A 625 16.38 13.24 7.92
N THR A 626 17.21 14.23 7.59
CA THR A 626 16.91 15.64 7.85
C THR A 626 16.03 16.18 6.72
N ASP A 627 15.17 17.14 7.07
CA ASP A 627 14.02 17.66 6.32
C ASP A 627 14.35 18.26 4.93
N ARG A 628 14.70 17.42 3.95
CA ARG A 628 14.92 17.82 2.55
C ARG A 628 13.61 18.03 1.79
N ASP A 629 12.53 17.38 2.21
CA ASP A 629 11.22 17.45 1.55
C ASP A 629 10.42 18.71 1.93
N ALA A 630 10.67 19.33 3.09
CA ALA A 630 9.97 20.56 3.48
C ALA A 630 10.29 21.76 2.59
N SER A 631 11.50 21.84 2.02
CA SER A 631 11.86 22.94 1.10
C SER A 631 11.07 22.93 -0.22
N ASP A 632 10.47 21.79 -0.56
CA ASP A 632 9.72 21.60 -1.80
C ASP A 632 8.20 21.81 -1.61
N LEU A 633 7.75 22.19 -0.41
CA LEU A 633 6.34 22.41 -0.12
C LEU A 633 5.81 23.69 -0.80
N PRO A 634 4.59 23.65 -1.37
CA PRO A 634 3.92 24.84 -1.88
C PRO A 634 3.77 25.89 -0.78
N GLY A 635 4.40 27.05 -0.94
CA GLY A 635 4.37 28.12 0.06
C GLY A 635 5.38 27.97 1.20
N ALA A 636 6.46 27.19 1.03
CA ALA A 636 7.53 27.03 2.02
C ALA A 636 8.13 28.36 2.55
N GLU A 637 8.07 29.46 1.78
CA GLU A 637 8.47 30.80 2.26
C GLU A 637 7.53 31.39 3.33
N ALA A 638 6.26 30.95 3.36
CA ALA A 638 5.24 31.40 4.31
C ALA A 638 5.08 30.44 5.50
N LEU A 639 5.59 29.21 5.38
CA LEU A 639 5.66 28.24 6.47
C LEU A 639 6.95 28.48 7.25
N GLU A 640 6.85 28.64 8.56
CA GLU A 640 8.03 28.80 9.41
C GLU A 640 8.73 27.44 9.54
N MET A 641 9.67 27.12 8.63
CA MET A 641 10.27 25.78 8.52
C MET A 641 11.08 25.33 9.74
N ALA A 642 11.31 26.22 10.71
CA ALA A 642 11.86 25.88 12.02
C ALA A 642 10.79 25.40 13.03
N ASP A 643 9.49 25.64 12.79
CA ASP A 643 8.41 25.12 13.63
C ASP A 643 8.00 23.70 13.17
N PRO A 644 8.33 22.65 13.94
CA PRO A 644 7.93 21.28 13.62
C PRO A 644 6.40 21.06 13.57
N TYR A 645 5.58 22.02 13.97
CA TYR A 645 4.11 21.95 13.89
C TYR A 645 3.50 22.90 12.84
N ALA A 646 4.32 23.39 11.90
CA ALA A 646 3.84 24.15 10.74
C ALA A 646 3.07 23.28 9.72
N VAL A 647 3.34 21.97 9.71
CA VAL A 647 2.83 20.99 8.72
C VAL A 647 2.39 19.69 9.38
N TRP A 648 1.57 18.90 8.70
CA TRP A 648 1.28 17.53 9.11
C TRP A 648 2.53 16.66 8.95
N ARG A 649 2.81 15.80 9.93
CA ARG A 649 3.98 14.92 9.92
C ARG A 649 3.56 13.47 9.98
N VAL A 650 4.10 12.70 9.07
CA VAL A 650 3.93 11.25 8.97
C VAL A 650 5.24 10.61 9.40
N LYS A 651 5.30 10.06 10.63
CA LYS A 651 6.52 9.54 11.26
C LYS A 651 6.47 8.02 11.44
N SER A 652 7.64 7.40 11.47
CA SER A 652 7.81 5.99 11.88
C SER A 652 7.72 5.84 13.41
N GLU A 653 6.99 4.83 13.89
CA GLU A 653 6.88 4.50 15.33
C GLU A 653 7.58 3.16 15.65
N TYR A 654 8.67 3.21 16.42
CA TYR A 654 9.57 2.07 16.71
C TYR A 654 9.15 1.20 17.90
N PHE A 655 8.24 1.67 18.75
CA PHE A 655 8.00 1.07 20.07
C PHE A 655 6.96 -0.05 20.09
N CYS A 656 6.49 -0.51 18.93
CA CYS A 656 5.49 -1.55 18.87
C CYS A 656 6.17 -2.93 18.77
N MET A 657 6.64 -3.45 19.90
CA MET A 657 7.06 -4.86 19.99
C MET A 657 5.81 -5.74 19.83
N GLY A 658 5.73 -6.50 18.73
CA GLY A 658 4.62 -7.44 18.48
C GLY A 658 3.49 -6.94 17.58
N LEU A 659 3.76 -6.05 16.61
CA LEU A 659 2.80 -5.76 15.53
C LEU A 659 2.68 -6.97 14.58
N ASP A 660 1.49 -7.18 14.02
CA ASP A 660 1.31 -8.16 12.95
C ASP A 660 2.26 -7.84 11.78
N PRO A 661 2.97 -8.84 11.26
CA PRO A 661 3.74 -8.73 10.03
C PRO A 661 2.90 -8.08 8.93
N GLY A 662 3.39 -6.93 8.44
CA GLY A 662 2.74 -6.13 7.40
C GLY A 662 2.09 -4.85 7.88
N CYS A 663 1.95 -4.69 9.19
CA CYS A 663 1.60 -3.41 9.77
C CYS A 663 2.86 -2.58 10.04
N VAL A 664 2.87 -1.36 9.53
CA VAL A 664 3.96 -0.41 9.73
C VAL A 664 3.53 0.58 10.81
N GLY A 665 4.30 0.65 11.90
CA GLY A 665 4.10 1.64 12.95
C GLY A 665 4.15 3.07 12.37
N LEU A 666 3.07 3.81 12.56
CA LEU A 666 2.88 5.16 12.05
C LEU A 666 2.38 6.09 13.16
N GLU A 667 3.11 7.19 13.38
CA GLU A 667 2.62 8.33 14.14
C GLU A 667 2.24 9.45 13.17
N LEU A 668 0.95 9.82 13.13
CA LEU A 668 0.46 10.98 12.40
C LEU A 668 0.31 12.16 13.36
N SER A 669 1.17 13.17 13.23
CA SER A 669 1.10 14.41 14.03
C SER A 669 0.50 15.55 13.22
N SER A 670 -0.55 16.19 13.74
CA SER A 670 -1.11 17.37 13.09
C SER A 670 -0.20 18.59 13.22
N ARG A 671 -0.36 19.53 12.29
CA ARG A 671 0.05 20.92 12.53
C ARG A 671 -0.78 21.54 13.65
N LYS A 672 -0.45 22.77 14.07
CA LYS A 672 -1.31 23.56 14.98
C LYS A 672 -2.66 23.83 14.32
N LEU A 673 -3.72 23.18 14.82
CA LEU A 673 -5.08 23.35 14.34
C LEU A 673 -5.87 24.29 15.26
N PRO A 674 -6.65 25.24 14.72
CA PRO A 674 -7.51 26.08 15.56
C PRO A 674 -8.66 25.25 16.15
N ALA A 675 -9.02 25.50 17.40
CA ALA A 675 -10.15 24.85 18.08
C ALA A 675 -11.51 25.37 17.59
N ASN A 676 -11.77 25.26 16.28
CA ASN A 676 -12.99 25.71 15.63
C ASN A 676 -13.38 24.77 14.47
N LYS A 677 -14.49 25.08 13.79
CA LYS A 677 -15.00 24.26 12.67
C LYS A 677 -13.97 24.04 11.55
N LEU A 678 -13.07 24.99 11.30
CA LEU A 678 -12.07 24.86 10.24
C LEU A 678 -10.97 23.85 10.63
N GLY A 679 -10.48 23.92 11.86
CA GLY A 679 -9.47 22.96 12.34
C GLY A 679 -10.03 21.53 12.38
N PHE A 680 -11.27 21.36 12.83
CA PHE A 680 -11.93 20.05 12.81
C PHE A 680 -12.29 19.57 11.39
N ALA A 681 -12.60 20.47 10.45
CA ALA A 681 -12.81 20.09 9.05
C ALA A 681 -11.52 19.59 8.38
N GLU A 682 -10.38 20.23 8.66
CA GLU A 682 -9.08 19.74 8.17
C GLU A 682 -8.71 18.39 8.79
N LEU A 683 -8.87 18.23 10.12
CA LEU A 683 -8.68 16.93 10.80
C LEU A 683 -9.54 15.84 10.14
N ASP A 684 -10.82 16.13 9.92
CA ASP A 684 -11.76 15.20 9.31
C ASP A 684 -11.41 14.88 7.85
N GLN A 685 -10.91 15.85 7.09
CA GLN A 685 -10.40 15.63 5.73
C GLN A 685 -9.17 14.73 5.73
N VAL A 686 -8.22 14.96 6.63
CA VAL A 686 -7.01 14.13 6.78
C VAL A 686 -7.37 12.70 7.15
N LEU A 687 -8.18 12.50 8.20
CA LEU A 687 -8.60 11.16 8.63
C LEU A 687 -9.34 10.42 7.51
N ARG A 688 -10.19 11.12 6.73
CA ARG A 688 -10.89 10.54 5.57
C ARG A 688 -9.92 10.17 4.44
N LEU A 689 -8.98 11.04 4.08
CA LEU A 689 -7.99 10.77 3.04
C LEU A 689 -7.10 9.59 3.42
N THR A 690 -6.62 9.54 4.66
CA THR A 690 -5.81 8.41 5.13
C THR A 690 -6.63 7.12 5.12
N ARG A 691 -7.82 7.12 5.72
CA ARG A 691 -8.67 5.92 5.81
C ARG A 691 -9.11 5.37 4.45
N ASN A 692 -9.39 6.24 3.49
CA ASN A 692 -9.94 5.82 2.20
C ASN A 692 -8.87 5.33 1.22
N ASN A 693 -7.60 5.66 1.46
CA ASN A 693 -6.50 5.36 0.54
C ASN A 693 -5.43 4.46 1.16
N VAL A 694 -5.45 4.25 2.47
CA VAL A 694 -4.51 3.40 3.19
C VAL A 694 -5.29 2.48 4.13
N LEU A 695 -4.94 1.19 4.13
CA LEU A 695 -5.46 0.24 5.08
C LEU A 695 -4.87 0.54 6.46
N VAL A 696 -5.70 0.91 7.42
CA VAL A 696 -5.25 1.25 8.78
C VAL A 696 -5.85 0.29 9.80
N ARG A 697 -5.00 -0.23 10.69
CA ARG A 697 -5.37 -1.06 11.83
C ARG A 697 -5.09 -0.29 13.13
N LEU A 698 -6.03 -0.34 14.06
CA LEU A 698 -5.90 0.21 15.41
C LEU A 698 -5.86 -0.95 16.40
N THR A 699 -4.81 -1.04 17.21
CA THR A 699 -4.69 -2.01 18.31
C THR A 699 -5.03 -1.37 19.65
N GLN A 700 -5.11 -2.17 20.71
CA GLN A 700 -5.32 -1.66 22.08
C GLN A 700 -4.19 -0.75 22.57
N ASP A 701 -3.01 -0.88 21.97
CA ASP A 701 -1.82 -0.10 22.30
C ASP A 701 -1.80 1.26 21.60
N CYS A 702 -2.52 1.39 20.46
CA CYS A 702 -2.67 2.66 19.76
C CYS A 702 -3.31 3.72 20.67
N GLY A 703 -2.59 4.81 20.90
CA GLY A 703 -3.04 5.95 21.69
C GLY A 703 -3.39 7.15 20.81
N LEU A 704 -4.44 7.88 21.19
CA LEU A 704 -4.70 9.23 20.69
C LEU A 704 -4.10 10.24 21.66
N HIS A 705 -3.17 11.06 21.19
CA HIS A 705 -2.59 12.14 21.97
C HIS A 705 -3.21 13.49 21.60
N VAL A 706 -3.79 14.18 22.58
CA VAL A 706 -4.29 15.55 22.41
C VAL A 706 -3.34 16.50 23.11
N HIS A 707 -2.76 17.43 22.35
CA HIS A 707 -1.92 18.51 22.86
C HIS A 707 -2.73 19.80 22.96
N ILE A 708 -2.79 20.38 24.15
CA ILE A 708 -3.41 21.69 24.38
C ILE A 708 -2.37 22.66 24.86
N ASP A 709 -2.34 23.84 24.26
CA ASP A 709 -1.42 24.91 24.63
C ASP A 709 -1.56 25.28 26.12
N ALA A 710 -0.49 25.05 26.87
CA ALA A 710 -0.34 25.39 28.27
C ALA A 710 0.48 26.68 28.46
N SER A 711 1.12 27.19 27.41
CA SER A 711 1.84 28.48 27.45
C SER A 711 0.89 29.67 27.57
N ALA A 712 -0.36 29.50 27.12
CA ALA A 712 -1.45 30.42 27.37
C ALA A 712 -1.90 30.47 28.84
N LEU A 713 -1.38 29.61 29.71
CA LEU A 713 -1.66 29.58 31.14
C LEU A 713 -0.47 30.07 31.95
N ASP A 714 -0.74 30.89 32.98
CA ASP A 714 0.29 31.19 33.97
C ASP A 714 0.56 29.98 34.88
N LEU A 715 1.64 30.02 35.67
CA LEU A 715 2.04 28.91 36.52
C LEU A 715 0.95 28.49 37.54
N ASN A 716 0.17 29.45 38.07
CA ASN A 716 -0.90 29.13 39.00
C ASN A 716 -2.07 28.45 38.28
N GLU A 717 -2.42 28.93 37.08
CA GLU A 717 -3.41 28.30 36.21
C GLU A 717 -2.96 26.88 35.79
N GLN A 718 -1.68 26.66 35.51
CA GLN A 718 -1.10 25.34 35.22
C GLN A 718 -1.20 24.39 36.42
N ARG A 719 -0.78 24.84 37.61
CA ARG A 719 -0.91 24.07 38.86
C ARG A 719 -2.38 23.73 39.16
N GLN A 720 -3.27 24.70 38.92
CA GLN A 720 -4.70 24.52 39.10
C GLN A 720 -5.28 23.49 38.15
N PHE A 721 -4.91 23.53 36.87
CA PHE A 721 -5.29 22.51 35.90
C PHE A 721 -4.86 21.11 36.35
N VAL A 722 -3.60 20.94 36.77
CA VAL A 722 -3.09 19.63 37.21
C VAL A 722 -3.90 19.10 38.39
N CYS A 723 -4.27 19.95 39.35
CA CYS A 723 -5.12 19.55 40.47
C CYS A 723 -6.55 19.16 40.02
N LEU A 724 -7.17 19.92 39.12
CA LEU A 724 -8.50 19.57 38.57
C LEU A 724 -8.47 18.24 37.82
N TYR A 725 -7.41 18.03 37.05
CA TYR A 725 -7.19 16.79 36.34
C TYR A 725 -7.04 15.61 37.31
N LEU A 726 -6.24 15.72 38.37
CA LEU A 726 -6.10 14.66 39.38
C LEU A 726 -7.43 14.33 40.07
N ILE A 727 -8.26 15.33 40.32
CA ILE A 727 -9.60 15.14 40.91
C ILE A 727 -10.52 14.36 39.97
N THR A 728 -10.38 14.56 38.67
CA THR A 728 -11.27 13.98 37.64
C THR A 728 -10.69 12.81 36.88
N GLU A 729 -9.45 12.42 37.15
CA GLU A 729 -8.70 11.41 36.41
C GLU A 729 -9.50 10.11 36.24
N ASN A 730 -10.07 9.58 37.33
CA ASN A 730 -10.90 8.37 37.29
C ASN A 730 -12.16 8.54 36.43
N VAL A 731 -12.79 9.71 36.45
CA VAL A 731 -13.96 10.01 35.63
C VAL A 731 -13.57 10.10 34.16
N LEU A 732 -12.39 10.63 33.83
CA LEU A 732 -11.87 10.67 32.47
C LEU A 732 -11.58 9.27 31.94
N PHE A 733 -10.94 8.41 32.73
CA PHE A 733 -10.76 6.99 32.39
C PHE A 733 -12.09 6.25 32.21
N SER A 734 -13.19 6.73 32.81
CA SER A 734 -14.51 6.14 32.59
C SER A 734 -15.07 6.37 31.18
N LEU A 735 -14.59 7.41 30.50
CA LEU A 735 -14.93 7.72 29.11
C LEU A 735 -14.03 6.98 28.10
N CYS A 736 -12.87 6.48 28.54
CA CYS A 736 -11.96 5.70 27.70
C CYS A 736 -12.40 4.24 27.61
N HIS A 737 -11.93 3.53 26.58
CA HIS A 737 -12.08 2.09 26.50
C HIS A 737 -11.42 1.39 27.71
N PRO A 738 -12.01 0.30 28.26
CA PRO A 738 -11.44 -0.40 29.42
C PRO A 738 -9.98 -0.83 29.27
N SER A 739 -9.51 -1.17 28.06
CA SER A 739 -8.09 -1.53 27.82
C SER A 739 -7.12 -0.41 28.23
N ARG A 740 -7.54 0.86 28.15
CA ARG A 740 -6.70 2.01 28.51
C ARG A 740 -6.54 2.15 30.02
N ARG A 741 -7.49 1.64 30.83
CA ARG A 741 -7.45 1.77 32.30
C ARG A 741 -6.31 0.97 32.94
N VAL A 742 -5.82 -0.06 32.25
CA VAL A 742 -4.74 -0.95 32.71
C VAL A 742 -3.45 -0.80 31.89
N SER A 743 -3.40 0.16 30.97
CA SER A 743 -2.29 0.33 30.04
C SER A 743 -1.09 1.04 30.69
N GLU A 744 0.08 0.40 30.63
CA GLU A 744 1.36 0.94 31.10
C GLU A 744 1.84 2.18 30.31
N TRP A 745 1.26 2.40 29.13
CA TRP A 745 1.53 3.56 28.27
C TRP A 745 0.75 4.82 28.66
N CYS A 746 -0.18 4.71 29.60
CA CYS A 746 -0.96 5.82 30.12
C CYS A 746 -1.39 5.58 31.58
N CYS A 747 -0.43 5.30 32.45
CA CYS A 747 -0.65 5.15 33.88
C CYS A 747 -1.27 6.40 34.52
N GLN A 748 -2.14 6.19 35.49
CA GLN A 748 -2.72 7.28 36.28
C GLN A 748 -1.64 8.11 36.97
N VAL A 749 -1.72 9.42 36.82
CA VAL A 749 -0.83 10.40 37.45
C VAL A 749 -0.99 10.35 38.96
N TYR A 750 -2.21 10.19 39.47
CA TYR A 750 -2.47 10.10 40.90
C TYR A 750 -1.66 8.99 41.57
N ASP A 751 -1.45 7.88 40.85
CA ASP A 751 -0.77 6.70 41.39
C ASP A 751 0.70 6.56 40.99
N SER A 752 1.05 6.82 39.73
CA SER A 752 2.35 6.42 39.16
C SER A 752 3.31 7.59 38.89
N SER A 753 2.86 8.84 39.03
CA SER A 753 3.70 10.00 38.70
C SER A 753 4.77 10.31 39.77
N ARG A 754 5.81 11.05 39.37
CA ARG A 754 6.76 11.60 40.35
C ARG A 754 6.12 12.56 41.36
N LEU A 755 5.00 13.21 41.00
CA LEU A 755 4.19 14.00 41.93
C LEU A 755 3.59 13.12 43.03
N ALA A 756 3.07 11.94 42.66
CA ALA A 756 2.55 10.96 43.59
C ALA A 756 3.66 10.44 44.54
N SER A 757 4.86 10.19 44.00
CA SER A 757 6.03 9.79 44.81
C SER A 757 6.42 10.88 45.83
N LYS A 758 6.50 12.15 45.42
CA LYS A 758 6.75 13.29 46.32
C LYS A 758 5.70 13.37 47.44
N ALA A 759 4.42 13.19 47.11
CA ALA A 759 3.35 13.17 48.12
C ALA A 759 3.48 11.99 49.08
N ASN A 760 3.83 10.79 48.58
CA ASN A 760 4.08 9.61 49.42
C ASN A 760 5.26 9.81 50.37
N ASP A 761 6.31 10.53 49.95
CA ASP A 761 7.44 10.87 50.82
C ASP A 761 7.06 11.87 51.91
N LEU A 762 6.16 12.82 51.62
CA LEU A 762 5.58 13.71 52.64
C LEU A 762 4.75 12.91 53.67
N ILE A 763 3.98 11.91 53.22
CA ILE A 763 3.24 10.99 54.11
C ILE A 763 4.23 10.24 55.02
N LYS A 764 5.29 9.66 54.46
CA LYS A 764 6.31 8.91 55.23
C LYS A 764 7.04 9.77 56.25
N LYS A 765 7.23 11.06 55.96
CA LYS A 765 7.86 12.05 56.86
C LYS A 765 6.90 12.60 57.93
N GLY A 766 5.67 12.10 58.01
CA GLY A 766 4.68 12.52 59.00
C GLY A 766 3.96 13.83 58.66
N GLY A 767 3.88 14.22 57.38
CA GLY A 767 3.15 15.41 56.96
C GLY A 767 1.65 15.32 57.31
N HIS A 768 1.12 16.33 58.00
CA HIS A 768 -0.28 16.39 58.39
C HIS A 768 -1.11 17.24 57.41
N VAL A 769 -2.37 16.87 57.20
CA VAL A 769 -3.32 17.63 56.35
C VAL A 769 -3.54 19.05 56.89
N SER A 770 -3.41 19.26 58.21
CA SER A 770 -3.47 20.56 58.87
C SER A 770 -2.44 21.57 58.37
N ASP A 771 -1.36 21.11 57.74
CA ASP A 771 -0.23 21.95 57.31
C ASP A 771 -0.36 22.41 55.85
N CYS A 772 -1.46 22.07 55.17
CA CYS A 772 -1.65 22.27 53.72
C CYS A 772 -2.26 23.64 53.34
N GLY A 773 -2.37 24.59 54.28
CA GLY A 773 -3.02 25.90 54.04
C GLY A 773 -4.54 25.77 53.75
N GLU A 774 -5.22 26.90 53.47
CA GLU A 774 -6.65 26.92 53.11
C GLU A 774 -6.87 26.35 51.70
N TRP A 775 -6.74 25.03 51.60
CA TRP A 775 -7.33 24.29 50.50
C TRP A 775 -8.81 24.00 50.85
N PRO A 776 -9.78 24.36 50.00
CA PRO A 776 -11.20 24.44 50.33
C PRO A 776 -11.99 23.16 50.03
N LEU A 777 -11.30 22.03 49.86
CA LEU A 777 -11.99 20.76 49.70
C LEU A 777 -12.63 20.29 51.02
N ALA A 778 -13.75 19.58 50.91
CA ALA A 778 -14.48 19.01 52.05
C ALA A 778 -13.56 18.16 52.96
N LYS A 779 -13.91 18.05 54.25
CA LYS A 779 -13.20 17.21 55.24
C LYS A 779 -13.01 15.75 54.80
N ASP A 780 -13.79 15.31 53.81
CA ASP A 780 -13.88 13.93 53.33
C ASP A 780 -12.86 13.61 52.22
N VAL A 781 -12.06 14.60 51.77
CA VAL A 781 -11.03 14.35 50.74
C VAL A 781 -9.85 13.54 51.29
N PRO A 782 -9.36 12.51 50.56
CA PRO A 782 -8.21 11.73 51.00
C PRO A 782 -6.98 12.58 51.34
N ALA A 783 -6.28 12.23 52.42
CA ALA A 783 -5.08 12.94 52.87
C ALA A 783 -4.00 13.02 51.77
N ARG A 784 -3.88 11.98 50.95
CA ARG A 784 -2.95 11.93 49.81
C ARG A 784 -3.24 13.03 48.78
N MET A 785 -4.50 13.30 48.47
CA MET A 785 -4.89 14.36 47.51
C MET A 785 -4.51 15.75 48.04
N HIS A 786 -4.68 16.00 49.34
CA HIS A 786 -4.24 17.25 49.97
C HIS A 786 -2.72 17.45 49.88
N LEU A 787 -1.96 16.38 50.10
CA LEU A 787 -0.50 16.43 50.02
C LEU A 787 0.00 16.56 48.58
N MET A 788 -0.68 15.94 47.60
CA MET A 788 -0.40 16.14 46.18
C MET A 788 -0.66 17.58 45.76
N HIS A 789 -1.78 18.16 46.16
CA HIS A 789 -2.07 19.57 45.92
C HIS A 789 -0.93 20.47 46.45
N ARG A 790 -0.58 20.31 47.74
CA ARG A 790 0.52 21.09 48.34
C ARG A 790 1.81 20.92 47.55
N ALA A 791 2.16 19.66 47.26
CA ALA A 791 3.37 19.34 46.52
C ALA A 791 3.40 19.96 45.13
N ILE A 792 2.26 20.18 44.46
CA ILE A 792 2.15 20.84 43.15
C ILE A 792 2.31 22.35 43.26
N HIS A 793 1.71 22.98 44.28
CA HIS A 793 1.76 24.44 44.46
C HIS A 793 3.14 24.96 44.87
N ASP A 794 3.99 24.08 45.40
CA ASP A 794 5.39 24.39 45.70
C ASP A 794 6.32 24.30 44.46
N LEU A 795 5.87 23.74 43.33
CA LEU A 795 6.73 23.48 42.15
C LEU A 795 6.79 24.64 41.18
N ASP A 796 7.99 24.99 40.70
CA ASP A 796 8.11 25.83 39.52
C ASP A 796 7.66 25.12 38.22
N SER A 797 7.64 25.84 37.09
CA SER A 797 7.19 25.30 35.79
C SER A 797 8.01 24.10 35.33
N GLU A 798 9.32 24.07 35.62
CA GLU A 798 10.20 22.98 35.19
C GLU A 798 10.03 21.75 36.09
N GLU A 799 9.90 21.95 37.39
CA GLU A 799 9.60 20.88 38.34
C GLU A 799 8.23 20.27 38.12
N LEU A 800 7.22 21.09 37.80
CA LEU A 800 5.87 20.62 37.45
C LEU A 800 5.91 19.76 36.19
N ARG A 801 6.62 20.23 35.15
CA ARG A 801 6.85 19.49 33.91
C ARG A 801 7.52 18.15 34.17
N ASN A 802 8.62 18.16 34.92
CA ASN A 802 9.38 16.95 35.24
C ASN A 802 8.56 15.98 36.11
N GLY A 803 7.70 16.50 36.98
CA GLY A 803 6.76 15.73 37.79
C GLY A 803 5.73 14.96 36.96
N LEU A 804 5.28 15.54 35.84
CA LEU A 804 4.30 14.96 34.93
C LEU A 804 4.93 14.10 33.81
N MET A 805 6.14 14.42 33.34
CA MET A 805 6.74 13.72 32.20
C MET A 805 7.17 12.28 32.50
N GLN A 806 7.63 12.00 33.72
CA GLN A 806 8.22 10.71 34.08
C GLN A 806 7.37 10.00 35.14
N SER A 807 6.99 8.75 34.86
CA SER A 807 6.52 7.82 35.88
C SER A 807 7.68 7.49 36.83
N TYR A 808 7.41 7.24 38.11
CA TYR A 808 8.44 6.66 38.97
C TYR A 808 8.59 5.15 38.77
N VAL A 809 7.61 4.51 38.11
CA VAL A 809 7.68 3.11 37.69
C VAL A 809 8.48 3.04 36.39
N PRO A 810 9.59 2.28 36.35
CA PRO A 810 10.41 2.12 35.14
C PRO A 810 9.58 1.73 33.91
N ASP A 811 9.98 2.22 32.74
CA ASP A 811 9.40 1.86 31.43
C ASP A 811 7.90 2.15 31.21
N THR A 812 7.27 2.93 32.10
CA THR A 812 5.85 3.34 31.97
C THR A 812 5.68 4.83 31.66
N ARG A 813 4.51 5.22 31.14
CA ARG A 813 4.18 6.61 30.80
C ARG A 813 2.94 7.09 31.53
N ASN A 814 2.97 8.32 32.04
CA ASN A 814 1.81 8.95 32.66
C ASN A 814 0.73 9.30 31.62
N ALA A 815 -0.54 9.24 32.02
CA ALA A 815 -1.68 9.54 31.19
C ALA A 815 -1.82 11.03 30.84
N LEU A 816 -1.26 11.91 31.68
CA LEU A 816 -1.04 13.32 31.39
C LEU A 816 0.46 13.63 31.49
N ALA A 817 0.98 14.33 30.48
CA ALA A 817 2.33 14.86 30.46
C ALA A 817 2.34 16.34 30.09
N MET A 818 3.44 17.02 30.40
CA MET A 818 3.70 18.39 29.93
C MET A 818 4.91 18.36 29.00
N LYS A 819 4.72 18.70 27.73
CA LYS A 819 5.77 18.65 26.69
C LYS A 819 6.10 20.04 26.17
N ILE A 820 7.37 20.23 25.81
CA ILE A 820 7.81 21.38 25.02
C ILE A 820 7.60 21.04 23.54
N VAL A 821 6.95 21.94 22.82
CA VAL A 821 6.50 21.82 21.43
C VAL A 821 6.99 23.07 20.69
N GLY A 822 7.53 22.90 19.47
CA GLY A 822 7.95 24.02 18.64
C GLY A 822 9.08 24.87 19.24
N GLN A 823 8.94 26.20 19.19
CA GLN A 823 9.90 27.18 19.70
C GLN A 823 9.82 27.37 21.24
N GLY A 824 9.66 26.29 22.01
CA GLY A 824 9.66 26.36 23.48
C GLY A 824 8.28 26.52 24.13
N GLU A 825 7.18 26.31 23.39
CA GLU A 825 5.83 26.39 23.93
C GLU A 825 5.50 25.14 24.75
N TYR A 826 4.89 25.33 25.92
CA TYR A 826 4.42 24.22 26.75
C TYR A 826 3.05 23.74 26.30
N THR A 827 2.86 22.42 26.24
CA THR A 827 1.56 21.79 25.99
C THR A 827 1.24 20.76 27.06
N PHE A 828 -0.03 20.65 27.43
CA PHE A 828 -0.57 19.49 28.13
C PHE A 828 -0.91 18.41 27.11
N GLU A 829 -0.26 17.25 27.24
CA GLU A 829 -0.43 16.08 26.38
C GLU A 829 -1.28 15.04 27.13
N PHE A 830 -2.51 14.84 26.66
CA PHE A 830 -3.43 13.84 27.17
C PHE A 830 -3.24 12.52 26.38
N ARG A 831 -2.84 11.43 27.05
CA ARG A 831 -2.49 10.13 26.45
C ARG A 831 -3.46 8.97 26.76
N HIS A 832 -4.50 9.26 27.52
CA HIS A 832 -5.49 8.28 28.01
C HIS A 832 -6.23 7.55 26.91
N PHE A 833 -6.54 8.28 25.84
CA PHE A 833 -7.60 7.90 24.95
C PHE A 833 -7.07 6.91 23.91
N GLN A 834 -7.91 5.95 23.55
CA GLN A 834 -7.57 4.98 22.52
C GLN A 834 -7.48 5.63 21.14
N GLY A 835 -6.64 5.08 20.26
CA GLY A 835 -6.55 5.49 18.87
C GLY A 835 -7.90 5.35 18.15
N SER A 836 -8.17 6.24 17.21
CA SER A 836 -9.43 6.27 16.46
C SER A 836 -9.26 6.94 15.10
N PHE A 837 -10.06 6.55 14.12
CA PHE A 837 -10.32 7.30 12.88
C PHE A 837 -11.74 7.89 12.83
N ASP A 838 -12.52 7.72 13.90
CA ASP A 838 -13.79 8.39 14.08
C ASP A 838 -13.54 9.84 14.48
N SER A 839 -13.72 10.72 13.50
CA SER A 839 -13.61 12.16 13.63
C SER A 839 -14.54 12.73 14.70
N ALA A 840 -15.77 12.22 14.85
CA ALA A 840 -16.70 12.70 15.88
C ALA A 840 -16.22 12.30 17.28
N LEU A 841 -15.66 11.09 17.42
CA LEU A 841 -15.09 10.64 18.68
C LEU A 841 -13.87 11.49 19.09
N ILE A 842 -12.94 11.74 18.15
CA ILE A 842 -11.76 12.57 18.40
C ILE A 842 -12.18 13.99 18.77
N GLN A 843 -13.09 14.60 18.00
CA GLN A 843 -13.61 15.94 18.26
C GLN A 843 -14.22 16.06 19.66
N ASN A 844 -15.08 15.10 20.04
CA ASN A 844 -15.73 15.10 21.34
C ASN A 844 -14.73 14.91 22.48
N TRP A 845 -13.72 14.05 22.32
CA TRP A 845 -12.65 13.91 23.30
C TRP A 845 -11.79 15.17 23.42
N THR A 846 -11.40 15.80 22.30
CA THR A 846 -10.68 17.07 22.29
C THR A 846 -11.46 18.17 23.00
N ARG A 847 -12.79 18.22 22.82
CA ARG A 847 -13.67 19.16 23.54
C ARG A 847 -13.63 18.94 25.05
N VAL A 848 -13.60 17.69 25.53
CA VAL A 848 -13.47 17.37 26.96
C VAL A 848 -12.12 17.85 27.51
N CYS A 849 -11.02 17.53 26.82
CA CYS A 849 -9.68 17.98 27.22
C CYS A 849 -9.59 19.51 27.27
N LEU A 850 -10.13 20.20 26.25
CA LEU A 850 -10.15 21.65 26.17
C LEU A 850 -11.03 22.27 27.26
N GLY A 851 -12.18 21.66 27.54
CA GLY A 851 -13.08 22.08 28.61
C GLY A 851 -12.38 22.10 29.98
N LEU A 852 -11.56 21.09 30.29
CA LEU A 852 -10.78 21.04 31.54
C LEU A 852 -9.75 22.17 31.63
N VAL A 853 -9.03 22.45 30.54
CA VAL A 853 -8.04 23.54 30.48
C VAL A 853 -8.74 24.89 30.59
N MET A 854 -9.89 25.07 29.92
CA MET A 854 -10.70 26.28 30.01
C MET A 854 -11.29 26.49 31.40
N ALA A 855 -11.70 25.41 32.09
CA ALA A 855 -12.20 25.45 33.46
C ALA A 855 -11.09 25.91 34.42
N ALA A 856 -9.87 25.39 34.27
CA ALA A 856 -8.72 25.82 35.06
C ALA A 856 -8.40 27.31 34.87
N LYS A 857 -8.53 27.82 33.63
CA LYS A 857 -8.35 29.23 33.29
C LYS A 857 -9.52 30.13 33.76
N GLY A 858 -10.64 29.55 34.19
CA GLY A 858 -11.85 30.31 34.54
C GLY A 858 -12.53 30.96 33.32
N LEU A 859 -12.40 30.38 32.13
CA LEU A 859 -13.06 30.88 30.91
C LEU A 859 -14.46 30.26 30.71
N GLY A 860 -15.32 30.88 29.91
CA GLY A 860 -16.69 30.40 29.67
C GLY A 860 -17.60 30.55 30.90
N HIS A 861 -18.39 29.52 31.20
CA HIS A 861 -19.29 29.48 32.36
C HIS A 861 -18.57 29.46 33.73
N TYR A 862 -17.25 29.33 33.74
CA TYR A 862 -16.40 29.29 34.93
C TYR A 862 -15.84 30.64 35.37
N ARG A 863 -16.26 31.75 34.74
CA ARG A 863 -15.84 33.11 35.12
C ARG A 863 -16.30 33.55 36.51
N GLN A 864 -17.19 32.81 37.19
CA GLN A 864 -17.92 33.31 38.35
C GLN A 864 -17.73 32.60 39.71
N PRO A 865 -17.28 31.33 39.85
CA PRO A 865 -16.84 30.84 41.16
C PRO A 865 -15.34 31.11 41.41
N PRO A 866 -14.92 31.47 42.64
CA PRO A 866 -13.51 31.49 43.00
C PRO A 866 -12.89 30.09 42.85
N ALA A 867 -11.59 30.00 42.52
CA ALA A 867 -10.86 28.74 42.28
C ALA A 867 -11.08 27.69 43.39
N SER A 868 -11.36 28.14 44.61
CA SER A 868 -11.73 27.33 45.76
C SER A 868 -13.00 26.50 45.59
N GLN A 869 -14.03 27.06 44.96
CA GLN A 869 -15.29 26.35 44.72
C GLN A 869 -15.19 25.40 43.52
N LEU A 870 -14.25 25.64 42.61
CA LEU A 870 -14.05 24.82 41.43
C LEU A 870 -13.60 23.40 41.80
N TYR A 871 -12.63 23.26 42.69
CA TYR A 871 -12.20 21.94 43.16
C TYR A 871 -13.31 21.16 43.86
N ASP A 872 -14.10 21.82 44.71
CA ASP A 872 -15.22 21.17 45.41
C ASP A 872 -16.30 20.69 44.44
N VAL A 873 -16.64 21.48 43.42
CA VAL A 873 -17.59 21.06 42.37
C VAL A 873 -17.06 19.82 41.64
N PHE A 874 -15.81 19.85 41.17
CA PHE A 874 -15.21 18.74 40.42
C PHE A 874 -15.01 17.49 41.30
N TYR A 875 -14.70 17.68 42.59
CA TYR A 875 -14.56 16.57 43.55
C TYR A 875 -15.90 15.92 43.86
N ARG A 876 -16.96 16.71 44.10
CA ARG A 876 -18.32 16.16 44.26
C ARG A 876 -18.80 15.42 43.02
N VAL A 877 -18.34 15.82 41.83
CA VAL A 877 -18.59 15.08 40.59
C VAL A 877 -17.85 13.73 40.61
N SER A 878 -16.57 13.70 41.00
CA SER A 878 -15.78 12.46 41.02
C SER A 878 -16.16 11.47 42.12
N CYS A 879 -16.80 11.93 43.21
CA CYS A 879 -17.36 11.05 44.24
C CYS A 879 -18.67 10.35 43.86
N ARG A 880 -19.30 10.72 42.73
CA ARG A 880 -20.54 10.09 42.28
C ARG A 880 -20.25 8.67 41.75
N PRO A 881 -21.26 7.78 41.73
CA PRO A 881 -21.15 6.51 41.02
C PRO A 881 -20.72 6.70 39.57
N GLU A 882 -19.94 5.76 39.03
CA GLU A 882 -19.36 5.86 37.68
C GLU A 882 -20.42 6.10 36.59
N GLU A 883 -21.66 5.63 36.75
CA GLU A 883 -22.73 5.84 35.77
C GLU A 883 -23.20 7.29 35.66
N GLU A 884 -23.03 8.08 36.73
CA GLU A 884 -23.48 9.46 36.85
C GLU A 884 -22.33 10.48 36.80
N ALA A 885 -21.15 10.11 37.31
CA ALA A 885 -20.01 11.02 37.45
C ALA A 885 -19.59 11.67 36.12
N TRP A 886 -19.44 10.90 35.05
CA TRP A 886 -19.06 11.41 33.73
C TRP A 886 -20.14 12.29 33.09
N LYS A 887 -21.44 11.97 33.27
CA LYS A 887 -22.54 12.82 32.78
C LYS A 887 -22.51 14.17 33.49
N CYS A 888 -22.32 14.14 34.80
CA CYS A 888 -22.15 15.35 35.61
C CYS A 888 -20.90 16.13 35.19
N LEU A 889 -19.77 15.47 34.92
CA LEU A 889 -18.55 16.11 34.44
C LEU A 889 -18.81 16.83 33.11
N LEU A 890 -19.42 16.16 32.13
CA LEU A 890 -19.74 16.78 30.84
C LEU A 890 -20.70 17.97 30.98
N ARG A 891 -21.71 17.89 31.85
CA ARG A 891 -22.59 19.05 32.13
C ARG A 891 -21.83 20.20 32.77
N VAL A 892 -20.94 19.90 33.72
CA VAL A 892 -20.09 20.91 34.34
C VAL A 892 -19.23 21.57 33.27
N LEU A 893 -18.62 20.80 32.37
CA LEU A 893 -17.82 21.24 31.20
C LEU A 893 -18.59 21.98 30.09
N ASP A 894 -19.90 22.19 30.25
CA ASP A 894 -20.78 22.75 29.21
C ASP A 894 -20.77 21.91 27.91
N LEU A 895 -20.66 20.59 28.09
CA LEU A 895 -20.65 19.56 27.04
C LEU A 895 -21.84 18.61 27.22
N GLY A 896 -22.97 19.13 27.69
CA GLY A 896 -24.20 18.34 27.87
C GLY A 896 -24.77 17.81 26.56
N ASP A 897 -24.50 18.49 25.44
CA ASP A 897 -24.91 18.14 24.09
C ASP A 897 -24.33 16.80 23.61
N ILE A 898 -23.13 16.42 24.10
CA ILE A 898 -22.45 15.19 23.69
C ILE A 898 -22.72 14.01 24.64
N ILE A 899 -23.55 14.17 25.67
CA ILE A 899 -23.92 13.05 26.58
C ILE A 899 -24.54 11.88 25.80
N PRO A 900 -25.54 12.07 24.91
CA PRO A 900 -26.13 10.95 24.18
C PRO A 900 -25.12 10.21 23.31
N PHE A 901 -24.09 10.90 22.81
CA PHE A 901 -22.99 10.29 22.07
C PHE A 901 -22.19 9.35 22.97
N TRP A 902 -21.77 9.84 24.14
CA TRP A 902 -21.01 9.04 25.09
C TRP A 902 -21.82 7.90 25.72
N GLU A 903 -23.15 8.04 25.89
CA GLU A 903 -24.00 6.92 26.33
C GLU A 903 -23.95 5.76 25.33
N ARG A 904 -24.03 6.05 24.03
CA ARG A 904 -23.89 5.04 22.97
C ARG A 904 -22.49 4.43 22.95
N MET A 905 -21.46 5.27 23.01
CA MET A 905 -20.06 4.80 23.02
C MET A 905 -19.78 3.90 24.21
N ARG A 906 -20.15 4.30 25.43
CA ARG A 906 -19.94 3.48 26.62
C ARG A 906 -20.74 2.19 26.60
N SER A 907 -21.94 2.20 26.02
CA SER A 907 -22.73 0.97 25.83
C SER A 907 -22.04 -0.01 24.88
N SER A 908 -21.38 0.50 23.83
CA SER A 908 -20.59 -0.34 22.91
C SER A 908 -19.36 -0.97 23.57
N TYR A 909 -18.85 -0.40 24.66
CA TYR A 909 -17.76 -0.98 25.45
C TYR A 909 -18.22 -2.14 26.35
N ALA A 910 -19.51 -2.25 26.65
CA ALA A 910 -20.06 -3.27 27.54
C ALA A 910 -20.46 -4.56 26.79
N SER A 911 -20.94 -4.44 25.54
CA SER A 911 -21.24 -5.58 24.67
C SER A 911 -20.03 -6.45 24.32
N SER A 912 -18.82 -5.98 24.63
CA SER A 912 -17.58 -6.71 24.42
C SER A 912 -17.06 -7.43 25.68
N GLN A 913 -17.77 -7.35 26.83
CA GLN A 913 -17.36 -7.95 28.11
C GLN A 913 -18.04 -9.29 28.48
N ASP A 914 -19.08 -9.75 27.77
CA ASP A 914 -19.75 -11.04 28.06
C ASP A 914 -18.98 -12.29 27.57
N GLY A 915 -17.78 -12.11 27.00
CA GLY A 915 -16.79 -13.17 26.83
C GLY A 915 -15.83 -13.18 28.01
N GLY A 916 -15.91 -14.20 28.86
CA GLY A 916 -15.18 -14.30 30.13
C GLY A 916 -13.69 -13.99 30.06
N LEU A 917 -13.21 -13.36 31.13
CA LEU A 917 -11.81 -12.99 31.42
C LEU A 917 -10.83 -14.14 31.16
N ASP A 918 -10.23 -14.13 29.96
CA ASP A 918 -8.82 -14.47 29.75
C ASP A 918 -8.15 -13.20 29.22
N ALA A 919 -7.04 -12.80 29.84
CA ALA A 919 -6.22 -11.63 29.46
C ALA A 919 -5.54 -11.75 28.07
N HIS A 920 -5.97 -12.72 27.25
CA HIS A 920 -5.54 -12.98 25.88
C HIS A 920 -6.72 -13.27 24.94
N SER A 921 -7.93 -12.85 25.28
CA SER A 921 -9.09 -12.94 24.40
C SER A 921 -9.15 -11.74 23.46
N GLU A 922 -8.91 -11.99 22.17
CA GLU A 922 -9.19 -11.06 21.08
C GLU A 922 -10.66 -10.63 21.16
N LEU A 923 -10.87 -9.35 21.47
CA LEU A 923 -12.16 -8.70 21.36
C LEU A 923 -12.64 -8.78 19.90
N ASP A 924 -13.90 -9.17 19.73
CA ASP A 924 -14.63 -9.25 18.47
C ASP A 924 -14.30 -8.06 17.52
N PRO A 925 -13.86 -8.31 16.27
CA PRO A 925 -13.52 -7.27 15.28
C PRO A 925 -14.64 -6.24 14.98
N GLY A 926 -15.86 -6.47 15.49
CA GLY A 926 -16.98 -5.54 15.36
C GLY A 926 -16.93 -4.30 16.26
N ALA A 927 -16.13 -4.28 17.34
CA ALA A 927 -16.16 -3.18 18.32
C ALA A 927 -15.10 -2.09 18.12
N TRP A 928 -14.04 -2.36 17.35
CA TRP A 928 -12.90 -1.43 17.16
C TRP A 928 -12.52 -1.14 15.70
N GLY A 929 -13.46 -1.33 14.77
CA GLY A 929 -13.39 -0.74 13.44
C GLY A 929 -12.96 -1.71 12.34
N ARG A 930 -13.94 -2.41 11.75
CA ARG A 930 -14.04 -2.38 10.29
C ARG A 930 -14.79 -1.10 9.94
N VAL A 931 -14.11 -0.11 9.35
CA VAL A 931 -14.77 1.13 8.90
C VAL A 931 -15.54 0.90 7.59
N SER A 932 -16.53 0.00 7.64
CA SER A 932 -17.70 0.04 6.76
C SER A 932 -19.02 0.10 7.54
N GLN A 933 -18.98 0.06 8.87
CA GLN A 933 -20.19 0.11 9.70
C GLN A 933 -20.10 1.34 10.62
N TYR A 934 -21.22 2.05 10.75
CA TYR A 934 -21.44 3.30 11.50
C TYR A 934 -21.18 4.62 10.75
N LEU A 935 -22.11 5.00 9.86
CA LEU A 935 -22.91 6.24 9.92
C LEU A 935 -24.10 6.12 8.94
N PRO A 936 -25.27 6.74 9.24
CA PRO A 936 -26.52 6.54 8.50
C PRO A 936 -26.47 7.20 7.12
N ARG A 937 -27.14 6.55 6.15
CA ARG A 937 -27.51 7.13 4.86
C ARG A 937 -28.12 8.52 5.09
N VAL A 938 -27.61 9.51 4.37
CA VAL A 938 -28.32 10.76 4.11
C VAL A 938 -28.45 10.85 2.60
N ASP A 939 -29.70 10.97 2.15
CA ASP A 939 -30.14 11.11 0.76
C ASP A 939 -29.51 12.31 0.03
#